data_AF-Q63IU3-F1
#
_entry.id   AF-Q63IU3-F1
#
_cell.length_a   1.000
_cell.length_b   1.000
_cell.length_c   1.000
_cell.angle_alpha   90.00
_cell.angle_beta   90.00
_cell.angle_gamma   90.00
#
_symmetry.space_group_name_H-M   'P 1'
#
loop_
_entity.id
_entity.type
_entity.pdbx_description
1 polymer ?
#
loop_
_entity_poly.entity_id
_entity_poly.type
_entity_poly.pdbx_seq_one_letter_code
_entity_poly.pdbx_strand_id
1 'polypeptide(L)'
;MQRTQHVNRLFSKRFALSPLPLAIAVALSPLLAHAAPDWVPTRTDAFLIARAPAAAASQTLAKTAPSYALNMIGTPELADTNVTPLELSQPLRVTIVLKSRNEAQLDSLVREVNQPGSANYRKYLTPEQFKARFAPTDAQVRAVVAHLKANGFGDITVSANNKLIFAQGNASNAEHGFHTTLKRFSYRGKAVYANDSAALVPASLSPVVESVLGLQSAAVPHRLIHRGTPADARIQTDAITKNATASGTQTGHQPTDFAQIYNASGLPAATNTTVGIITWGDMTQTIADLNTFTRNAGLPNVNTAVVAGSSGTLADDGDPGEWDLDSQTIIGTSGGVKQLIFYAAVNGDSNDSGLTNATLTAAYNKAVTDNVAKVINVSLGEDEAAANSDGSLAANDAVFKQAVAQGQIFSVSSGDAGVYQWSTSPYGAPGYVGTYSGGKVTTKINLAKYSVSSPASSPYVVAVGGTTLSTSGTTTWAGETVWNEGLAYADVSSSGQPLDNAVRLWATGGGVSGYEAAPSWQTAALGSSVTKRVVPDVAFDAAQSTGAYLVINGQPNQLVGGTSLASPIFVGGWARVESANGNGLGLPTSAFYQGLPGNPSLVHDVTSGNNGYNSYGYSAKSGWDDDTGFGSLDFAKVSASSVK
;
A
#
# COMPACT_ATOMS: atom_id res chain seq x y z
N MET A 1 -32.56 -7.27 65.69
CA MET A 1 -32.88 -7.91 66.98
C MET A 1 -31.70 -8.80 67.35
N GLN A 2 -30.93 -8.43 68.37
CA GLN A 2 -30.92 -9.09 69.69
C GLN A 2 -30.58 -10.59 69.59
N ARG A 3 -29.68 -11.20 70.37
CA ARG A 3 -28.76 -10.79 71.45
C ARG A 3 -28.12 -12.11 71.92
N THR A 4 -26.85 -12.10 72.37
CA THR A 4 -26.29 -12.86 73.55
C THR A 4 -26.49 -14.40 73.65
N GLN A 5 -25.62 -15.24 74.20
CA GLN A 5 -24.28 -15.23 74.81
C GLN A 5 -24.03 -16.69 75.29
N HIS A 6 -22.84 -16.95 75.86
CA HIS A 6 -22.55 -17.96 76.90
C HIS A 6 -22.06 -19.36 76.43
N VAL A 7 -21.02 -20.01 76.99
CA VAL A 7 -20.08 -19.69 78.09
C VAL A 7 -19.00 -20.78 78.28
N ASN A 8 -17.82 -20.36 78.79
CA ASN A 8 -16.77 -21.06 79.59
C ASN A 8 -16.14 -22.37 79.08
N ARG A 9 -14.84 -22.65 79.26
CA ARG A 9 -13.97 -22.60 80.46
C ARG A 9 -12.48 -22.53 80.03
N LEU A 10 -11.66 -21.55 80.43
CA LEU A 10 -10.81 -21.49 81.64
C LEU A 10 -9.98 -22.77 81.94
N PHE A 11 -8.67 -22.72 81.69
CA PHE A 11 -7.64 -23.01 82.71
C PHE A 11 -6.35 -22.23 82.43
N SER A 12 -5.78 -21.76 83.52
CA SER A 12 -4.77 -20.71 83.67
C SER A 12 -3.36 -21.21 84.01
N LYS A 13 -2.37 -20.30 83.87
CA LYS A 13 -1.01 -20.24 84.47
C LYS A 13 0.11 -20.77 83.53
N ARG A 14 1.26 -20.10 83.35
CA ARG A 14 1.98 -19.06 84.11
C ARG A 14 2.98 -18.31 83.21
N PHE A 15 3.26 -17.06 83.58
CA PHE A 15 4.29 -16.16 83.05
C PHE A 15 5.72 -16.71 83.17
N ALA A 16 6.55 -16.46 82.14
CA ALA A 16 7.97 -16.13 82.29
C ALA A 16 8.39 -15.20 81.14
N LEU A 17 8.84 -13.99 81.49
CA LEU A 17 9.44 -13.02 80.57
C LEU A 17 10.87 -13.44 80.22
N SER A 18 11.22 -13.35 78.94
CA SER A 18 12.56 -13.00 78.44
C SER A 18 12.43 -12.45 77.02
N PRO A 19 13.14 -11.36 76.66
CA PRO A 19 12.99 -10.71 75.36
C PRO A 19 13.86 -11.43 74.32
N LEU A 20 13.26 -11.94 73.25
CA LEU A 20 13.98 -12.33 72.04
C LEU A 20 13.92 -11.19 71.02
N PRO A 21 15.05 -10.75 70.43
CA PRO A 21 15.03 -9.81 69.33
C PRO A 21 14.51 -10.51 68.06
N LEU A 22 13.52 -9.89 67.44
CA LEU A 22 12.93 -10.27 66.17
C LEU A 22 13.92 -9.94 65.04
N ALA A 23 14.64 -10.93 64.53
CA ALA A 23 15.42 -10.78 63.29
C ALA A 23 14.48 -10.92 62.09
N ILE A 24 13.91 -9.79 61.64
CA ILE A 24 13.32 -9.70 60.29
C ILE A 24 14.49 -9.40 59.34
N ALA A 25 14.89 -10.40 58.56
CA ALA A 25 15.78 -10.19 57.43
C ALA A 25 15.00 -9.46 56.32
N VAL A 26 15.15 -8.13 56.26
CA VAL A 26 14.79 -7.35 55.07
C VAL A 26 15.84 -7.69 54.01
N ALA A 27 15.48 -8.56 53.06
CA ALA A 27 16.22 -8.68 51.82
C ALA A 27 15.97 -7.39 51.01
N LEU A 28 16.85 -6.41 51.18
CA LEU A 28 17.02 -5.31 50.23
C LEU A 28 17.62 -5.89 48.95
N SER A 29 16.76 -6.37 48.05
CA SER A 29 17.12 -6.49 46.65
C SER A 29 17.38 -5.07 46.13
N PRO A 30 18.57 -4.73 45.61
CA PRO A 30 18.70 -3.50 44.86
C PRO A 30 17.77 -3.64 43.66
N LEU A 31 16.76 -2.77 43.58
CA LEU A 31 16.15 -2.43 42.31
C LEU A 31 17.29 -1.88 41.45
N LEU A 32 17.90 -2.76 40.65
CA LEU A 32 18.69 -2.36 39.51
C LEU A 32 17.72 -1.64 38.59
N ALA A 33 17.63 -0.31 38.76
CA ALA A 33 17.20 0.58 37.72
C ALA A 33 18.14 0.30 36.54
N HIS A 34 17.73 -0.59 35.65
CA HIS A 34 18.39 -0.75 34.36
C HIS A 34 18.29 0.63 33.72
N ALA A 35 19.43 1.30 33.53
CA ALA A 35 19.47 2.50 32.72
C ALA A 35 18.78 2.16 31.40
N ALA A 36 17.71 2.87 31.06
CA ALA A 36 17.08 2.70 29.76
C ALA A 36 18.17 2.90 28.69
N PRO A 37 18.21 2.07 27.63
CA PRO A 37 19.25 2.19 26.63
C PRO A 37 19.21 3.61 26.03
N ASP A 38 20.39 4.22 25.84
CA ASP A 38 20.52 5.59 25.32
C ASP A 38 19.92 5.75 23.91
N TRP A 39 19.81 4.64 23.19
CA TRP A 39 19.23 4.55 21.85
C TRP A 39 18.18 3.45 21.79
N VAL A 40 17.11 3.70 21.04
CA VAL A 40 15.96 2.80 20.92
C VAL A 40 15.57 2.60 19.47
N PRO A 41 15.04 1.42 19.11
CA PRO A 41 14.62 1.15 17.75
C PRO A 41 13.42 2.01 17.33
N THR A 42 13.40 2.35 16.04
CA THR A 42 12.25 2.89 15.31
C THR A 42 11.46 1.73 14.69
N ARG A 43 10.44 2.02 13.86
CA ARG A 43 9.74 1.02 13.04
C ARG A 43 10.49 0.63 11.76
N THR A 44 11.64 1.23 11.50
CA THR A 44 12.50 0.81 10.38
C THR A 44 13.43 -0.30 10.86
N ASP A 45 13.05 -1.54 10.57
CA ASP A 45 13.84 -2.73 10.89
C ASP A 45 15.00 -2.90 9.92
N ALA A 46 15.88 -3.85 10.23
CA ALA A 46 16.89 -4.32 9.28
C ALA A 46 16.19 -4.89 8.04
N PHE A 47 16.56 -4.41 6.86
CA PHE A 47 16.12 -5.02 5.60
C PHE A 47 16.95 -6.29 5.30
N LEU A 48 18.23 -6.29 5.67
CA LEU A 48 19.11 -7.44 5.57
C LEU A 48 19.27 -8.13 6.93
N ILE A 49 19.06 -9.44 6.96
CA ILE A 49 19.21 -10.28 8.14
C ILE A 49 20.48 -11.12 7.96
N ALA A 50 21.51 -10.86 8.77
CA ALA A 50 22.71 -11.69 8.79
C ALA A 50 22.41 -13.07 9.39
N ARG A 51 22.82 -14.13 8.71
CA ARG A 51 22.72 -15.51 9.20
C ARG A 51 24.08 -15.97 9.75
N ALA A 52 24.05 -16.66 10.88
CA ALA A 52 25.24 -17.33 11.39
C ALA A 52 25.63 -18.47 10.42
N PRO A 53 26.92 -18.66 10.11
CA PRO A 53 27.35 -19.82 9.31
C PRO A 53 26.91 -21.09 10.03
N ALA A 54 26.29 -22.02 9.30
CA ALA A 54 25.95 -23.33 9.84
C ALA A 54 27.23 -23.95 10.42
N ALA A 55 27.18 -24.43 11.66
CA ALA A 55 28.31 -25.08 12.30
C ALA A 55 28.63 -26.38 11.55
N ALA A 56 29.54 -26.31 10.57
CA ALA A 56 30.03 -27.48 9.88
C ALA A 56 30.91 -28.27 10.86
N ALA A 57 30.48 -29.50 11.17
CA ALA A 57 31.33 -30.46 11.84
C ALA A 57 32.53 -30.78 10.93
N SER A 58 33.71 -30.34 11.35
CA SER A 58 35.03 -30.71 10.82
C SER A 58 35.25 -30.53 9.31
N GLN A 59 35.92 -29.43 8.93
CA GLN A 59 37.24 -29.41 8.29
C GLN A 59 37.51 -28.03 7.65
N THR A 60 38.70 -27.47 7.91
CA THR A 60 39.28 -26.21 7.38
C THR A 60 38.58 -24.89 7.72
N LEU A 61 39.31 -24.02 8.46
CA LEU A 61 38.97 -22.62 8.76
C LEU A 61 39.08 -21.75 7.49
N ALA A 62 38.18 -21.93 6.54
CA ALA A 62 37.86 -20.85 5.60
C ALA A 62 36.90 -19.90 6.33
N LYS A 63 37.26 -18.61 6.44
CA LYS A 63 36.38 -17.59 7.01
C LYS A 63 35.23 -17.37 6.01
N THR A 64 34.16 -18.15 6.13
CA THR A 64 32.95 -17.98 5.32
C THR A 64 32.34 -16.63 5.65
N ALA A 65 32.13 -15.80 4.62
CA ALA A 65 31.40 -14.55 4.78
C ALA A 65 29.99 -14.85 5.32
N PRO A 66 29.40 -13.97 6.15
CA PRO A 66 28.01 -14.15 6.60
C PRO A 66 27.09 -14.19 5.38
N SER A 67 26.18 -15.17 5.32
CA SER A 67 25.08 -15.13 4.34
C SER A 67 24.00 -14.19 4.86
N TYR A 68 23.30 -13.52 3.94
CA TYR A 68 22.22 -12.58 4.27
C TYR A 68 20.90 -13.11 3.72
N ALA A 69 19.81 -12.76 4.39
CA ALA A 69 18.45 -12.92 3.88
C ALA A 69 17.72 -11.58 3.91
N LEU A 70 16.66 -11.44 3.13
CA LEU A 70 15.82 -10.24 3.17
C LEU A 70 14.75 -10.36 4.26
N ASN A 71 14.48 -9.26 4.97
CA ASN A 71 13.38 -9.15 5.91
C ASN A 71 12.05 -8.92 5.17
N MET A 72 11.60 -9.97 4.49
CA MET A 72 10.37 -10.03 3.70
C MET A 72 9.70 -11.38 3.93
N ILE A 73 8.48 -11.55 3.41
CA ILE A 73 7.75 -12.80 3.54
C ILE A 73 8.57 -13.99 3.01
N GLY A 74 8.87 -14.95 3.89
CA GLY A 74 9.65 -16.15 3.58
C GLY A 74 11.16 -16.01 3.77
N THR A 75 11.65 -14.83 4.14
CA THR A 75 13.06 -14.56 4.41
C THR A 75 13.99 -15.08 3.31
N PRO A 76 13.77 -14.66 2.05
CA PRO A 76 14.51 -15.20 0.92
C PRO A 76 16.01 -14.95 1.11
N GLU A 77 16.80 -15.99 0.91
CA GLU A 77 18.25 -15.90 1.01
C GLU A 77 18.81 -15.14 -0.18
N LEU A 78 19.75 -14.25 0.09
CA LEU A 78 20.58 -13.62 -0.92
C LEU A 78 21.69 -14.61 -1.33
N ALA A 79 21.31 -15.59 -2.14
CA ALA A 79 22.25 -16.53 -2.74
C ALA A 79 23.08 -15.85 -3.84
N ASP A 80 24.33 -16.29 -4.01
CA ASP A 80 25.22 -15.91 -5.13
C ASP A 80 25.44 -14.40 -5.33
N THR A 81 25.24 -13.59 -4.29
CA THR A 81 25.49 -12.14 -4.31
C THR A 81 26.47 -11.73 -3.22
N ASN A 82 27.45 -10.91 -3.59
CA ASN A 82 28.42 -10.37 -2.64
C ASN A 82 27.80 -9.18 -1.90
N VAL A 83 27.47 -9.40 -0.63
CA VAL A 83 27.05 -8.32 0.27
C VAL A 83 28.29 -7.68 0.89
N THR A 84 28.50 -6.39 0.60
CA THR A 84 29.67 -5.64 1.06
C THR A 84 29.24 -4.33 1.73
N PRO A 85 30.07 -3.71 2.58
CA PRO A 85 29.76 -2.38 3.11
C PRO A 85 29.49 -1.37 1.98
N LEU A 86 28.46 -0.55 2.18
CA LEU A 86 28.20 0.60 1.31
C LEU A 86 29.35 1.62 1.46
N GLU A 87 29.68 2.34 0.39
CA GLU A 87 30.67 3.40 0.49
C GLU A 87 30.15 4.53 1.40
N LEU A 88 30.94 4.93 2.39
CA LEU A 88 30.56 5.94 3.38
C LEU A 88 30.18 7.30 2.75
N SER A 89 30.70 7.60 1.57
CA SER A 89 30.43 8.83 0.81
C SER A 89 29.15 8.77 -0.03
N GLN A 90 28.54 7.58 -0.20
CA GLN A 90 27.37 7.37 -1.05
C GLN A 90 26.26 8.35 -0.65
N PRO A 91 25.80 9.22 -1.56
CA PRO A 91 24.70 10.13 -1.29
C PRO A 91 23.42 9.36 -0.94
N LEU A 92 22.72 9.84 0.09
CA LEU A 92 21.45 9.29 0.55
C LEU A 92 20.44 10.41 0.81
N ARG A 93 19.18 10.09 0.56
CA ARG A 93 18.03 10.89 0.98
C ARG A 93 17.26 10.09 2.02
N VAL A 94 17.01 10.70 3.17
CA VAL A 94 16.20 10.09 4.23
C VAL A 94 14.95 10.90 4.48
N THR A 95 13.87 10.22 4.81
CA THR A 95 12.64 10.84 5.30
C THR A 95 12.35 10.34 6.70
N ILE A 96 12.38 11.25 7.67
CA ILE A 96 12.06 10.94 9.06
C ILE A 96 10.57 11.13 9.24
N VAL A 97 9.89 10.05 9.62
CA VAL A 97 8.46 10.02 9.85
C VAL A 97 8.21 10.25 11.33
N LEU A 98 7.35 11.19 11.66
CA LEU A 98 7.04 11.59 13.03
C LEU A 98 5.63 11.14 13.43
N LYS A 99 5.53 10.63 14.66
CA LYS A 99 4.30 10.16 15.29
C LYS A 99 3.29 11.29 15.44
N SER A 100 2.01 10.98 15.25
CA SER A 100 0.96 11.93 15.62
C SER A 100 0.85 12.02 17.15
N ARG A 101 0.51 13.20 17.65
CA ARG A 101 0.04 13.41 19.02
C ARG A 101 -1.41 12.98 19.13
N ASN A 102 -1.82 12.57 20.33
CA ASN A 102 -3.22 12.26 20.65
C ASN A 102 -3.82 11.16 19.74
N GLU A 103 -3.06 10.13 19.41
CA GLU A 103 -3.44 9.09 18.43
C GLU A 103 -4.83 8.48 18.71
N ALA A 104 -5.15 8.17 19.97
CA ALA A 104 -6.47 7.62 20.33
C ALA A 104 -7.64 8.58 20.00
N GLN A 105 -7.41 9.91 20.11
CA GLN A 105 -8.40 10.91 19.72
C GLN A 105 -8.50 11.04 18.20
N LEU A 106 -7.38 10.90 17.48
CA LEU A 106 -7.37 10.86 16.03
C LEU A 106 -8.12 9.63 15.51
N ASP A 107 -7.88 8.46 16.09
CA ASP A 107 -8.60 7.22 15.75
C ASP A 107 -10.11 7.35 15.97
N SER A 108 -10.54 8.01 17.06
CA SER A 108 -11.95 8.30 17.29
C SER A 108 -12.52 9.23 16.24
N LEU A 109 -11.82 10.33 15.95
CA LEU A 109 -12.25 11.30 14.94
C LEU A 109 -12.42 10.65 13.57
N VAL A 110 -11.45 9.86 13.13
CA VAL A 110 -11.47 9.19 11.81
C VAL A 110 -12.66 8.24 11.64
N ARG A 111 -13.05 7.54 12.72
CA ARG A 111 -14.31 6.77 12.71
C ARG A 111 -15.53 7.68 12.66
N GLU A 112 -15.56 8.68 13.54
CA GLU A 112 -16.71 9.54 13.73
C GLU A 112 -17.05 10.41 12.52
N VAL A 113 -16.06 10.90 11.75
CA VAL A 113 -16.30 11.71 10.55
C VAL A 113 -16.99 10.94 9.43
N ASN A 114 -16.84 9.61 9.40
CA ASN A 114 -17.45 8.72 8.41
C ASN A 114 -18.67 7.97 8.95
N GLN A 115 -19.06 8.17 10.21
CA GLN A 115 -20.17 7.44 10.84
C GLN A 115 -21.46 8.29 10.89
N PRO A 116 -22.53 7.93 10.13
CA PRO A 116 -23.83 8.58 10.25
C PRO A 116 -24.34 8.57 11.71
N GLY A 117 -24.92 9.70 12.14
CA GLY A 117 -25.41 9.87 13.52
C GLY A 117 -24.34 10.35 14.52
N SER A 118 -23.05 10.33 14.16
CA SER A 118 -22.02 10.99 14.95
C SER A 118 -22.17 12.51 14.92
N ALA A 119 -21.88 13.18 16.04
CA ALA A 119 -21.83 14.64 16.11
C ALA A 119 -20.72 15.23 15.21
N ASN A 120 -19.72 14.44 14.83
CA ASN A 120 -18.63 14.82 13.94
C ASN A 120 -18.81 14.32 12.49
N TYR A 121 -19.94 13.69 12.17
CA TYR A 121 -20.20 13.18 10.82
C TYR A 121 -20.04 14.28 9.76
N ARG A 122 -19.19 14.03 8.75
CA ARG A 122 -18.82 14.96 7.66
C ARG A 122 -18.23 16.30 8.12
N LYS A 123 -17.77 16.41 9.37
CA LYS A 123 -17.03 17.58 9.89
C LYS A 123 -15.54 17.34 9.79
N TYR A 124 -15.03 17.42 8.56
CA TYR A 124 -13.63 17.22 8.27
C TYR A 124 -12.76 18.39 8.74
N LEU A 125 -11.50 18.12 9.02
CA LEU A 125 -10.52 19.12 9.44
C LEU A 125 -9.86 19.79 8.24
N THR A 126 -9.47 21.06 8.43
CA THR A 126 -8.45 21.67 7.56
C THR A 126 -7.06 21.15 7.94
N PRO A 127 -6.05 21.28 7.05
CA PRO A 127 -4.66 20.93 7.37
C PRO A 127 -4.12 21.63 8.62
N GLU A 128 -4.49 22.89 8.85
CA GLU A 128 -4.08 23.68 10.02
C GLU A 128 -4.71 23.14 11.30
N GLN A 129 -6.00 22.78 11.25
CA GLN A 129 -6.71 22.17 12.38
C GLN A 129 -6.13 20.80 12.72
N PHE A 130 -5.82 19.98 11.71
CA PHE A 130 -5.14 18.71 11.92
C PHE A 130 -3.77 18.94 12.56
N LYS A 131 -2.96 19.85 12.01
CA LYS A 131 -1.62 20.19 12.54
C LYS A 131 -1.68 20.60 14.01
N ALA A 132 -2.58 21.50 14.36
CA ALA A 132 -2.72 22.00 15.72
C ALA A 132 -3.05 20.88 16.73
N ARG A 133 -3.90 19.92 16.35
CA ARG A 133 -4.43 18.89 17.24
C ARG A 133 -3.56 17.64 17.32
N PHE A 134 -3.02 17.21 16.18
CA PHE A 134 -2.47 15.86 16.01
C PHE A 134 -1.06 15.83 15.45
N ALA A 135 -0.56 16.87 14.77
CA ALA A 135 0.82 16.85 14.30
C ALA A 135 1.84 17.07 15.44
N PRO A 136 3.10 16.62 15.27
CA PRO A 136 4.19 17.01 16.14
C PRO A 136 4.30 18.52 16.33
N THR A 137 4.63 18.93 17.55
CA THR A 137 4.87 20.35 17.87
C THR A 137 6.15 20.84 17.20
N ASP A 138 6.26 22.14 16.96
CA ASP A 138 7.49 22.72 16.39
C ASP A 138 8.72 22.47 17.27
N ALA A 139 8.55 22.34 18.59
CA ALA A 139 9.65 22.00 19.50
C ALA A 139 10.15 20.57 19.28
N GLN A 140 9.23 19.61 19.09
CA GLN A 140 9.58 18.23 18.77
C GLN A 140 10.26 18.13 17.39
N VAL A 141 9.72 18.83 16.39
CA VAL A 141 10.36 18.92 15.06
C VAL A 141 11.76 19.50 15.17
N ARG A 142 11.95 20.61 15.90
CA ARG A 142 13.29 21.21 16.10
C ARG A 142 14.27 20.26 16.76
N ALA A 143 13.83 19.42 17.70
CA ALA A 143 14.69 18.42 18.34
C ALA A 143 15.19 17.37 17.32
N VAL A 144 14.32 16.87 16.45
CA VAL A 144 14.70 15.93 15.39
C VAL A 144 15.59 16.61 14.35
N VAL A 145 15.27 17.84 13.92
CA VAL A 145 16.13 18.61 13.00
C VAL A 145 17.52 18.86 13.61
N ALA A 146 17.61 19.17 14.90
CA ALA A 146 18.88 19.36 15.58
C ALA A 146 19.70 18.06 15.60
N HIS A 147 19.06 16.91 15.83
CA HIS A 147 19.69 15.60 15.74
C HIS A 147 20.26 15.32 14.34
N LEU A 148 19.48 15.59 13.29
CA LEU A 148 19.94 15.43 11.90
C LEU A 148 21.15 16.33 11.60
N LYS A 149 21.08 17.62 11.96
CA LYS A 149 22.21 18.55 11.76
C LYS A 149 23.46 18.13 12.53
N ALA A 150 23.32 17.67 13.76
CA ALA A 150 24.44 17.20 14.58
C ALA A 150 25.15 15.98 13.97
N ASN A 151 24.44 15.18 13.17
CA ASN A 151 24.97 14.02 12.45
C ASN A 151 25.37 14.33 11.00
N GLY A 152 25.41 15.62 10.62
CA GLY A 152 25.95 16.07 9.34
C GLY A 152 24.97 16.03 8.16
N PHE A 153 23.68 15.80 8.40
CA PHE A 153 22.66 15.94 7.36
C PHE A 153 22.43 17.42 6.99
N GLY A 154 22.26 17.67 5.68
CA GLY A 154 21.96 18.95 5.06
C GLY A 154 20.60 18.97 4.36
N ASP A 155 20.27 20.10 3.72
CA ASP A 155 19.03 20.32 2.96
C ASP A 155 17.76 19.87 3.69
N ILE A 156 17.72 20.14 4.99
CA ILE A 156 16.65 19.68 5.86
C ILE A 156 15.41 20.53 5.65
N THR A 157 14.35 19.91 5.16
CA THR A 157 13.03 20.54 4.98
C THR A 157 11.97 19.78 5.76
N VAL A 158 10.95 20.49 6.23
CA VAL A 158 9.86 19.93 7.04
C VAL A 158 8.56 20.07 6.28
N SER A 159 7.76 19.01 6.24
CA SER A 159 6.44 19.06 5.62
C SER A 159 5.50 20.02 6.35
N ALA A 160 4.52 20.59 5.64
CA ALA A 160 3.60 21.59 6.20
C ALA A 160 2.84 21.09 7.44
N ASN A 161 2.53 19.80 7.50
CA ASN A 161 1.88 19.11 8.63
C ASN A 161 2.86 18.66 9.73
N ASN A 162 4.13 19.05 9.71
CA ASN A 162 5.16 18.63 10.69
C ASN A 162 5.35 17.11 10.83
N LYS A 163 4.81 16.27 9.92
CA LYS A 163 4.90 14.81 10.06
C LYS A 163 6.14 14.21 9.39
N LEU A 164 6.67 14.86 8.36
CA LEU A 164 7.84 14.39 7.63
C LEU A 164 8.97 15.44 7.71
N ILE A 165 10.18 14.95 7.93
CA ILE A 165 11.40 15.74 7.79
C ILE A 165 12.25 15.08 6.70
N PHE A 166 12.47 15.80 5.60
CA PHE A 166 13.32 15.38 4.50
C PHE A 166 14.74 15.87 4.76
N ALA A 167 15.75 15.03 4.53
CA ALA A 167 17.15 15.41 4.70
C ALA A 167 18.04 14.70 3.68
N GLN A 168 19.12 15.38 3.28
CA GLN A 168 20.15 14.83 2.41
C GLN A 168 21.46 14.65 3.18
N GLY A 169 22.17 13.58 2.89
CA GLY A 169 23.47 13.28 3.50
C GLY A 169 24.15 12.17 2.72
N ASN A 170 24.93 11.36 3.43
CA ASN A 170 25.55 10.16 2.87
C ASN A 170 25.41 8.96 3.83
N ALA A 171 25.91 7.80 3.40
CA ALA A 171 25.92 6.60 4.20
C ALA A 171 26.56 6.81 5.58
N SER A 172 27.67 7.55 5.67
CA SER A 172 28.29 7.86 6.97
C SER A 172 27.36 8.65 7.90
N ASN A 173 26.65 9.66 7.38
CA ASN A 173 25.68 10.41 8.18
C ASN A 173 24.55 9.51 8.69
N ALA A 174 24.07 8.59 7.85
CA ALA A 174 23.02 7.63 8.23
C ALA A 174 23.50 6.63 9.29
N GLU A 175 24.70 6.07 9.14
CA GLU A 175 25.26 5.13 10.12
C GLU A 175 25.42 5.76 11.50
N HIS A 176 25.98 6.98 11.57
CA HIS A 176 26.13 7.70 12.84
C HIS A 176 24.80 8.25 13.38
N GLY A 177 23.94 8.79 12.52
CA GLY A 177 22.70 9.43 12.92
C GLY A 177 21.62 8.45 13.38
N PHE A 178 21.66 7.21 12.91
CA PHE A 178 20.64 6.21 13.22
C PHE A 178 21.19 4.91 13.80
N HIS A 179 22.48 4.85 14.13
CA HIS A 179 23.14 3.65 14.67
C HIS A 179 22.81 2.38 13.85
N THR A 180 22.78 2.54 12.54
CA THR A 180 22.54 1.47 11.58
C THR A 180 23.80 1.25 10.74
N THR A 181 23.81 0.20 9.94
CA THR A 181 24.90 -0.11 9.02
C THR A 181 24.32 -0.40 7.65
N LEU A 182 24.98 0.10 6.60
CA LEU A 182 24.48 -0.02 5.23
C LEU A 182 25.36 -0.96 4.41
N LYS A 183 24.72 -1.83 3.64
CA LYS A 183 25.37 -2.73 2.70
C LYS A 183 24.94 -2.44 1.29
N ARG A 184 25.78 -2.79 0.33
CA ARG A 184 25.47 -2.88 -1.09
C ARG A 184 25.56 -4.32 -1.57
N PHE A 185 24.69 -4.65 -2.52
CA PHE A 185 24.59 -5.98 -3.11
C PHE A 185 23.88 -5.89 -4.47
N SER A 186 23.98 -6.96 -5.25
CA SER A 186 23.13 -7.11 -6.44
C SER A 186 21.81 -7.76 -6.04
N TYR A 187 20.70 -7.15 -6.44
CA TYR A 187 19.36 -7.68 -6.25
C TYR A 187 18.54 -7.45 -7.51
N ARG A 188 17.95 -8.51 -8.06
CA ARG A 188 17.12 -8.45 -9.28
C ARG A 188 17.81 -7.77 -10.47
N GLY A 189 19.08 -8.08 -10.66
CA GLY A 189 19.91 -7.48 -11.72
C GLY A 189 20.29 -6.01 -11.50
N LYS A 190 19.90 -5.40 -10.37
CA LYS A 190 20.20 -4.01 -10.01
C LYS A 190 21.22 -3.95 -8.86
N ALA A 191 22.12 -2.98 -8.93
CA ALA A 191 22.95 -2.62 -7.79
C ALA A 191 22.07 -1.83 -6.80
N VAL A 192 21.94 -2.35 -5.58
CA VAL A 192 21.09 -1.76 -4.54
C VAL A 192 21.85 -1.62 -3.23
N TYR A 193 21.30 -0.85 -2.31
CA TYR A 193 21.75 -0.80 -0.93
C TYR A 193 20.60 -1.05 0.04
N ALA A 194 20.94 -1.50 1.25
CA ALA A 194 19.98 -1.65 2.34
C ALA A 194 20.68 -1.68 3.70
N ASN A 195 19.93 -1.37 4.75
CA ASN A 195 20.39 -1.49 6.12
C ASN A 195 20.34 -2.95 6.62
N ASP A 196 21.36 -3.39 7.35
CA ASP A 196 21.44 -4.71 7.98
C ASP A 196 21.24 -4.69 9.51
N SER A 197 20.84 -3.54 10.03
CA SER A 197 20.40 -3.35 11.42
C SER A 197 19.24 -2.36 11.46
N ALA A 198 18.36 -2.48 12.46
CA ALA A 198 17.26 -1.55 12.65
C ALA A 198 17.78 -0.12 12.85
N ALA A 199 17.04 0.86 12.33
CA ALA A 199 17.36 2.26 12.57
C ALA A 199 16.96 2.64 14.01
N LEU A 200 17.91 3.18 14.76
CA LEU A 200 17.74 3.64 16.12
C LEU A 200 17.70 5.17 16.19
N VAL A 201 17.12 5.69 17.26
CA VAL A 201 17.21 7.12 17.62
C VAL A 201 17.54 7.26 19.10
N PRO A 202 18.07 8.41 19.56
CA PRO A 202 18.23 8.67 20.98
C PRO A 202 16.90 8.48 21.72
N ALA A 203 16.95 7.94 22.94
CA ALA A 203 15.75 7.65 23.73
C ALA A 203 14.83 8.87 23.90
N SER A 204 15.40 10.08 23.92
CA SER A 204 14.67 11.35 23.98
C SER A 204 13.82 11.65 22.75
N LEU A 205 14.14 11.07 21.59
CA LEU A 205 13.39 11.23 20.34
C LEU A 205 12.38 10.10 20.10
N SER A 206 12.44 9.00 20.85
CA SER A 206 11.50 7.88 20.75
C SER A 206 10.02 8.27 20.79
N PRO A 207 9.58 9.23 21.63
CA PRO A 207 8.17 9.65 21.65
C PRO A 207 7.72 10.38 20.37
N VAL A 208 8.66 10.78 19.51
CA VAL A 208 8.41 11.63 18.34
C VAL A 208 8.69 10.90 17.04
N VAL A 209 9.83 10.20 16.91
CA VAL A 209 10.20 9.52 15.67
C VAL A 209 9.51 8.16 15.57
N GLU A 210 8.90 7.90 14.42
CA GLU A 210 8.24 6.65 14.07
C GLU A 210 9.13 5.75 13.23
N SER A 211 9.58 6.24 12.07
CA SER A 211 10.36 5.51 11.07
C SER A 211 11.44 6.40 10.44
N VAL A 212 12.46 5.78 9.87
CA VAL A 212 13.52 6.41 9.08
C VAL A 212 13.55 5.77 7.70
N LEU A 213 12.85 6.37 6.74
CA LEU A 213 12.76 5.84 5.38
C LEU A 213 13.97 6.26 4.53
N GLY A 214 14.25 5.50 3.48
CA GLY A 214 15.35 5.78 2.53
C GLY A 214 16.67 5.10 2.88
N LEU A 215 16.66 4.13 3.81
CA LEU A 215 17.81 3.31 4.17
C LEU A 215 17.97 2.05 3.29
N GLN A 216 17.05 1.83 2.37
CA GLN A 216 17.09 0.75 1.38
C GLN A 216 16.57 1.22 0.01
N SER A 217 17.08 0.60 -1.06
CA SER A 217 16.68 0.84 -2.45
C SER A 217 16.31 -0.45 -3.19
N ALA A 218 16.05 -1.53 -2.45
CA ALA A 218 15.88 -2.88 -2.98
C ALA A 218 14.41 -3.25 -3.21
N ALA A 219 13.52 -2.87 -2.29
CA ALA A 219 12.07 -3.07 -2.39
C ALA A 219 11.39 -1.70 -2.50
N VAL A 220 10.72 -1.48 -3.62
CA VAL A 220 9.99 -0.24 -3.91
C VAL A 220 8.72 -0.65 -4.67
N PRO A 221 7.60 0.07 -4.48
CA PRO A 221 6.38 -0.17 -5.23
C PRO A 221 6.58 -0.17 -6.74
N HIS A 222 5.91 -1.11 -7.40
CA HIS A 222 5.85 -1.21 -8.85
C HIS A 222 4.46 -0.82 -9.34
N ARG A 223 4.38 -0.54 -10.64
CA ARG A 223 3.15 -0.28 -11.39
C ARG A 223 2.37 -1.58 -11.55
N LEU A 224 1.06 -1.55 -11.33
CA LEU A 224 0.19 -2.74 -11.33
C LEU A 224 -0.54 -2.94 -12.68
N ILE A 225 0.10 -2.44 -13.74
CA ILE A 225 -0.35 -2.45 -15.14
C ILE A 225 -0.14 -3.81 -15.81
N HIS A 226 -1.15 -4.28 -16.53
CA HIS A 226 -1.05 -5.47 -17.37
C HIS A 226 -1.21 -5.12 -18.86
N ARG A 227 -0.08 -5.05 -19.59
CA ARG A 227 -0.07 -4.85 -21.04
C ARG A 227 -0.26 -6.16 -21.77
N GLY A 228 -0.87 -6.10 -22.94
CA GLY A 228 -1.06 -7.25 -23.81
C GLY A 228 0.24 -8.03 -24.00
N THR A 229 0.28 -9.22 -23.42
CA THR A 229 1.41 -10.12 -23.58
C THR A 229 1.34 -10.75 -24.98
N PRO A 230 2.43 -10.68 -25.79
CA PRO A 230 2.51 -11.37 -27.06
C PRO A 230 2.11 -12.84 -26.95
N ALA A 231 1.50 -13.41 -27.99
CA ALA A 231 0.94 -14.75 -27.92
C ALA A 231 1.98 -15.83 -27.58
N ASP A 232 3.24 -15.63 -27.99
CA ASP A 232 4.40 -16.47 -27.68
C ASP A 232 4.89 -16.35 -26.23
N ALA A 233 4.53 -15.27 -25.53
CA ALA A 233 4.87 -15.06 -24.14
C ALA A 233 3.80 -15.57 -23.13
N ARG A 234 2.64 -16.02 -23.62
CA ARG A 234 1.59 -16.64 -22.80
C ARG A 234 1.89 -18.13 -22.57
N ILE A 235 1.68 -18.62 -21.35
CA ILE A 235 1.83 -20.05 -21.06
C ILE A 235 0.47 -20.73 -21.07
N GLN A 236 0.23 -21.57 -22.08
CA GLN A 236 -0.94 -22.45 -22.08
C GLN A 236 -0.69 -23.60 -21.10
N THR A 237 -1.43 -23.64 -20.00
CA THR A 237 -1.45 -24.80 -19.10
C THR A 237 -2.88 -25.23 -18.84
N ASP A 238 -3.08 -26.54 -18.65
CA ASP A 238 -4.37 -27.12 -18.26
C ASP A 238 -4.76 -26.79 -16.80
N ALA A 239 -3.87 -26.12 -16.05
CA ALA A 239 -3.96 -25.92 -14.60
C ALA A 239 -4.64 -24.60 -14.16
N ILE A 240 -5.14 -23.80 -15.12
CA ILE A 240 -5.98 -22.64 -14.83
C ILE A 240 -7.41 -23.04 -15.14
N THR A 241 -8.26 -23.13 -14.11
CA THR A 241 -9.69 -23.32 -14.31
C THR A 241 -10.20 -22.10 -15.08
N LYS A 242 -10.61 -22.30 -16.34
CA LYS A 242 -11.29 -21.23 -17.07
C LYS A 242 -12.60 -20.93 -16.35
N ASN A 243 -12.75 -19.70 -15.88
CA ASN A 243 -14.01 -19.24 -15.29
C ASN A 243 -15.13 -19.45 -16.32
N ALA A 244 -16.31 -19.86 -15.86
CA ALA A 244 -17.49 -19.85 -16.72
C ALA A 244 -17.68 -18.42 -17.21
N THR A 245 -17.66 -18.21 -18.54
CA THR A 245 -17.81 -16.87 -19.10
C THR A 245 -19.16 -16.33 -18.69
N ALA A 246 -19.17 -15.16 -18.03
CA ALA A 246 -20.42 -14.48 -17.75
C ALA A 246 -21.14 -14.13 -19.06
N SER A 247 -22.46 -13.93 -19.03
CA SER A 247 -23.23 -13.56 -20.22
C SER A 247 -22.64 -12.34 -20.93
N GLY A 248 -22.67 -12.33 -22.27
CA GLY A 248 -22.13 -11.23 -23.08
C GLY A 248 -20.82 -11.57 -23.79
N THR A 249 -20.09 -10.54 -24.19
CA THR A 249 -18.82 -10.63 -24.93
C THR A 249 -17.72 -9.93 -24.13
N GLN A 250 -16.56 -10.58 -24.03
CA GLN A 250 -15.34 -10.01 -23.48
C GLN A 250 -14.60 -9.27 -24.61
N THR A 251 -14.47 -7.95 -24.51
CA THR A 251 -13.84 -7.09 -25.52
C THR A 251 -13.17 -5.90 -24.86
N GLY A 252 -12.23 -5.25 -25.55
CA GLY A 252 -11.61 -4.02 -25.05
C GLY A 252 -12.57 -2.83 -25.12
N HIS A 253 -12.40 -1.90 -24.21
CA HIS A 253 -13.27 -0.74 -24.03
C HIS A 253 -12.52 0.57 -24.26
N GLN A 254 -13.22 1.58 -24.78
CA GLN A 254 -12.70 2.95 -24.69
C GLN A 254 -12.85 3.43 -23.23
N PRO A 255 -11.93 4.23 -22.69
CA PRO A 255 -12.10 4.83 -21.35
C PRO A 255 -13.44 5.53 -21.12
N THR A 256 -14.08 6.06 -22.16
CA THR A 256 -15.41 6.70 -22.09
C THR A 256 -16.57 5.71 -21.89
N ASP A 257 -16.37 4.43 -22.16
CA ASP A 257 -17.41 3.40 -22.07
C ASP A 257 -17.71 3.04 -20.61
N PHE A 258 -16.71 3.09 -19.72
CA PHE A 258 -16.84 2.70 -18.31
C PHE A 258 -17.91 3.49 -17.54
N ALA A 259 -18.14 4.75 -17.93
CA ALA A 259 -19.21 5.55 -17.35
C ALA A 259 -20.60 4.95 -17.64
N GLN A 260 -20.81 4.33 -18.80
CA GLN A 260 -22.07 3.66 -19.13
C GLN A 260 -22.13 2.27 -18.50
N ILE A 261 -21.03 1.52 -18.59
CA ILE A 261 -20.93 0.14 -18.07
C ILE A 261 -21.30 0.10 -16.58
N TYR A 262 -20.71 0.98 -15.77
CA TYR A 262 -20.93 1.01 -14.32
C TYR A 262 -21.99 2.03 -13.88
N ASN A 263 -22.88 2.42 -14.81
CA ASN A 263 -24.03 3.30 -14.56
C ASN A 263 -23.66 4.64 -13.88
N ALA A 264 -22.56 5.27 -14.30
CA ALA A 264 -22.12 6.59 -13.86
C ALA A 264 -22.52 7.72 -14.83
N SER A 265 -22.91 7.40 -16.06
CA SER A 265 -23.21 8.37 -17.13
C SER A 265 -24.42 9.26 -16.85
N GLY A 266 -25.36 8.80 -16.01
CA GLY A 266 -26.49 9.58 -15.52
C GLY A 266 -26.14 10.59 -14.42
N LEU A 267 -24.95 10.50 -13.84
CA LEU A 267 -24.44 11.49 -12.88
C LEU A 267 -23.76 12.66 -13.61
N PRO A 268 -23.75 13.86 -13.02
CA PRO A 268 -22.97 14.99 -13.55
C PRO A 268 -21.52 14.58 -13.85
N ALA A 269 -20.94 15.13 -14.91
CA ALA A 269 -19.49 15.03 -15.11
C ALA A 269 -18.75 15.61 -13.90
N ALA A 270 -17.56 15.11 -13.61
CA ALA A 270 -16.83 15.46 -12.39
C ALA A 270 -16.15 16.85 -12.45
N THR A 271 -16.67 17.78 -13.26
CA THR A 271 -16.06 19.10 -13.53
C THR A 271 -16.02 20.03 -12.31
N ASN A 272 -16.65 19.64 -11.19
CA ASN A 272 -16.57 20.33 -9.89
C ASN A 272 -15.57 19.68 -8.92
N THR A 273 -14.98 18.53 -9.27
CA THR A 273 -14.10 17.74 -8.40
C THR A 273 -12.67 17.78 -8.91
N THR A 274 -11.72 18.11 -8.03
CA THR A 274 -10.29 17.96 -8.34
C THR A 274 -9.85 16.54 -8.01
N VAL A 275 -9.15 15.89 -8.93
CA VAL A 275 -8.64 14.53 -8.79
C VAL A 275 -7.11 14.54 -8.76
N GLY A 276 -6.52 13.70 -7.92
CA GLY A 276 -5.09 13.48 -7.84
C GLY A 276 -4.69 12.11 -8.39
N ILE A 277 -3.47 11.98 -8.88
CA ILE A 277 -2.82 10.72 -9.20
C ILE A 277 -1.45 10.73 -8.53
N ILE A 278 -1.12 9.68 -7.79
CA ILE A 278 0.26 9.50 -7.30
C ILE A 278 1.08 8.87 -8.41
N THR A 279 2.17 9.55 -8.80
CA THR A 279 3.07 9.10 -9.86
C THR A 279 4.53 9.12 -9.42
N TRP A 280 5.45 8.83 -10.31
CA TRP A 280 6.85 9.21 -10.19
C TRP A 280 7.39 9.74 -11.52
N GLY A 281 8.46 10.54 -11.44
CA GLY A 281 9.15 11.03 -12.62
C GLY A 281 8.44 12.15 -13.38
N ASP A 282 8.92 12.40 -14.60
CA ASP A 282 8.41 13.44 -15.48
C ASP A 282 7.06 13.04 -16.11
N MET A 283 6.11 13.99 -16.18
CA MET A 283 4.75 13.75 -16.69
C MET A 283 4.50 14.40 -18.05
N THR A 284 5.53 14.89 -18.74
CA THR A 284 5.38 15.66 -19.98
C THR A 284 4.74 14.82 -21.08
N GLN A 285 5.25 13.60 -21.29
CA GLN A 285 4.72 12.69 -22.31
C GLN A 285 3.29 12.23 -21.97
N THR A 286 3.02 11.87 -20.71
CA THR A 286 1.67 11.51 -20.26
C THR A 286 0.65 12.62 -20.50
N ILE A 287 1.00 13.88 -20.24
CA ILE A 287 0.11 15.02 -20.51
C ILE A 287 -0.12 15.19 -22.03
N ALA A 288 0.91 14.96 -22.86
CA ALA A 288 0.76 14.99 -24.31
C ALA A 288 -0.17 13.89 -24.83
N ASP A 289 -0.09 12.68 -24.27
CA ASP A 289 -0.95 11.56 -24.61
C ASP A 289 -2.38 11.76 -24.11
N LEU A 290 -2.57 12.29 -22.91
CA LEU A 290 -3.89 12.71 -22.40
C LEU A 290 -4.56 13.75 -23.30
N ASN A 291 -3.80 14.73 -23.81
CA ASN A 291 -4.30 15.71 -24.78
C ASN A 291 -4.66 15.07 -26.13
N THR A 292 -4.01 13.98 -26.51
CA THR A 292 -4.36 13.22 -27.71
C THR A 292 -5.61 12.39 -27.49
N PHE A 293 -5.71 11.69 -26.36
CA PHE A 293 -6.90 10.96 -25.95
C PHE A 293 -8.15 11.86 -25.91
N THR A 294 -8.09 13.01 -25.21
CA THR A 294 -9.24 13.92 -25.08
C THR A 294 -9.71 14.47 -26.43
N ARG A 295 -8.78 14.84 -27.32
CA ARG A 295 -9.12 15.23 -28.70
C ARG A 295 -9.81 14.10 -29.46
N ASN A 296 -9.29 12.87 -29.38
CA ASN A 296 -9.86 11.71 -30.06
C ASN A 296 -11.25 11.36 -29.51
N ALA A 297 -11.45 11.51 -28.20
CA ALA A 297 -12.71 11.24 -27.51
C ALA A 297 -13.73 12.39 -27.61
N GLY A 298 -13.37 13.54 -28.19
CA GLY A 298 -14.24 14.71 -28.23
C GLY A 298 -14.49 15.36 -26.85
N LEU A 299 -13.59 15.14 -25.89
CA LEU A 299 -13.65 15.71 -24.55
C LEU A 299 -12.90 17.05 -24.49
N PRO A 300 -13.28 17.97 -23.58
CA PRO A 300 -12.52 19.19 -23.33
C PRO A 300 -11.10 18.90 -22.86
N ASN A 301 -10.17 19.83 -23.13
CA ASN A 301 -8.83 19.78 -22.57
C ASN A 301 -8.88 19.77 -21.04
N VAL A 302 -8.01 18.97 -20.43
CA VAL A 302 -7.93 18.83 -18.98
C VAL A 302 -6.98 19.85 -18.40
N ASN A 303 -7.40 20.55 -17.36
CA ASN A 303 -6.51 21.39 -16.56
C ASN A 303 -5.60 20.49 -15.72
N THR A 304 -4.33 20.34 -16.12
CA THR A 304 -3.36 19.48 -15.42
C THR A 304 -2.36 20.29 -14.59
N ALA A 305 -1.84 19.67 -13.54
CA ALA A 305 -0.69 20.19 -12.79
C ALA A 305 0.23 19.03 -12.38
N VAL A 306 1.53 19.29 -12.31
CA VAL A 306 2.53 18.36 -11.77
C VAL A 306 3.10 18.96 -10.50
N VAL A 307 3.05 18.20 -9.41
CA VAL A 307 3.51 18.62 -8.08
C VAL A 307 4.50 17.58 -7.57
N ALA A 308 5.76 17.98 -7.41
CA ALA A 308 6.76 17.11 -6.81
C ALA A 308 6.45 16.84 -5.33
N GLY A 309 6.57 15.59 -4.89
CA GLY A 309 6.36 15.19 -3.50
C GLY A 309 7.43 15.72 -2.53
N SER A 310 8.64 15.94 -3.03
CA SER A 310 9.78 16.50 -2.29
C SER A 310 10.75 17.20 -3.24
N SER A 311 11.83 17.81 -2.72
CA SER A 311 12.88 18.40 -3.54
C SER A 311 13.70 17.34 -4.26
N GLY A 312 13.89 17.49 -5.57
CA GLY A 312 14.74 16.62 -6.37
C GLY A 312 14.35 16.66 -7.84
N THR A 313 14.97 15.77 -8.61
CA THR A 313 14.71 15.66 -10.05
C THR A 313 13.55 14.71 -10.33
N LEU A 314 12.57 15.20 -11.10
CA LEU A 314 11.59 14.38 -11.78
C LEU A 314 12.16 14.07 -13.17
N ALA A 315 12.72 12.88 -13.34
CA ALA A 315 13.32 12.45 -14.59
C ALA A 315 12.33 11.59 -15.39
N ASP A 316 12.46 11.66 -16.71
CA ASP A 316 11.74 10.77 -17.63
C ASP A 316 12.33 9.35 -17.52
N ASP A 317 11.49 8.38 -17.17
CA ASP A 317 11.81 6.96 -17.06
C ASP A 317 11.56 6.18 -18.37
N GLY A 318 11.06 6.88 -19.40
CA GLY A 318 10.84 6.36 -20.75
C GLY A 318 9.58 5.51 -20.91
N ASP A 319 8.73 5.39 -19.89
CA ASP A 319 7.53 4.55 -19.97
C ASP A 319 6.29 5.17 -19.28
N PRO A 320 5.52 6.02 -20.00
CA PRO A 320 4.40 6.76 -19.45
C PRO A 320 3.14 5.92 -19.21
N GLY A 321 3.10 4.66 -19.66
CA GLY A 321 1.81 3.99 -19.90
C GLY A 321 0.96 3.66 -18.66
N GLU A 322 1.53 3.63 -17.46
CA GLU A 322 0.74 3.58 -16.21
C GLU A 322 0.02 4.92 -15.96
N TRP A 323 0.73 6.03 -16.12
CA TRP A 323 0.18 7.36 -15.93
C TRP A 323 -0.82 7.72 -17.06
N ASP A 324 -0.61 7.19 -18.26
CA ASP A 324 -1.58 7.24 -19.37
C ASP A 324 -2.84 6.46 -19.04
N LEU A 325 -2.71 5.23 -18.53
CA LEU A 325 -3.82 4.40 -18.08
C LEU A 325 -4.64 5.12 -17.01
N ASP A 326 -3.99 5.61 -15.96
CA ASP A 326 -4.63 6.34 -14.88
C ASP A 326 -5.37 7.58 -15.38
N SER A 327 -4.66 8.46 -16.08
CA SER A 327 -5.21 9.76 -16.49
C SER A 327 -6.32 9.63 -17.52
N GLN A 328 -6.16 8.78 -18.54
CA GLN A 328 -7.17 8.62 -19.59
C GLN A 328 -8.41 7.90 -19.07
N THR A 329 -8.25 6.89 -18.20
CA THR A 329 -9.37 6.16 -17.58
C THR A 329 -10.15 7.05 -16.63
N ILE A 330 -9.48 7.82 -15.77
CA ILE A 330 -10.15 8.78 -14.88
C ILE A 330 -10.95 9.79 -15.72
N ILE A 331 -10.35 10.38 -16.75
CA ILE A 331 -11.00 11.42 -17.56
C ILE A 331 -12.14 10.86 -18.40
N GLY A 332 -11.95 9.71 -19.03
CA GLY A 332 -13.01 9.02 -19.79
C GLY A 332 -14.20 8.64 -18.91
N THR A 333 -13.94 8.01 -17.76
CA THR A 333 -14.99 7.58 -16.83
C THR A 333 -15.69 8.78 -16.20
N SER A 334 -14.96 9.81 -15.78
CA SER A 334 -15.52 11.01 -15.10
C SER A 334 -16.19 12.01 -16.04
N GLY A 335 -15.93 11.93 -17.34
CA GLY A 335 -16.39 12.93 -18.32
C GLY A 335 -15.67 14.28 -18.18
N GLY A 336 -14.49 14.29 -17.55
CA GLY A 336 -13.72 15.47 -17.20
C GLY A 336 -13.75 15.80 -15.71
N VAL A 337 -12.75 16.54 -15.25
CA VAL A 337 -12.55 16.94 -13.85
C VAL A 337 -12.26 18.45 -13.76
N LYS A 338 -12.38 19.04 -12.57
CA LYS A 338 -12.01 20.44 -12.33
C LYS A 338 -10.52 20.69 -12.59
N GLN A 339 -9.69 19.78 -12.10
CA GLN A 339 -8.25 19.74 -12.29
C GLN A 339 -7.76 18.32 -12.04
N LEU A 340 -6.76 17.88 -12.81
CA LEU A 340 -6.05 16.62 -12.60
C LEU A 340 -4.62 16.93 -12.12
N ILE A 341 -4.27 16.50 -10.92
CA ILE A 341 -2.96 16.79 -10.31
C ILE A 341 -2.13 15.51 -10.23
N PHE A 342 -0.98 15.50 -10.88
CA PHE A 342 0.02 14.44 -10.76
C PHE A 342 0.95 14.78 -9.60
N TYR A 343 0.85 14.05 -8.50
CA TYR A 343 1.74 14.14 -7.35
C TYR A 343 2.90 13.17 -7.55
N ALA A 344 4.00 13.67 -8.10
CA ALA A 344 5.12 12.86 -8.57
C ALA A 344 6.17 12.66 -7.48
N ALA A 345 6.48 11.40 -7.16
CA ALA A 345 7.65 11.03 -6.40
C ALA A 345 8.93 11.32 -7.21
N VAL A 346 9.96 11.79 -6.49
CA VAL A 346 11.29 12.02 -7.06
C VAL A 346 11.93 10.66 -7.36
N ASN A 347 12.34 10.47 -8.62
CA ASN A 347 13.06 9.29 -9.10
C ASN A 347 14.53 9.58 -9.43
N GLY A 348 14.94 10.86 -9.49
CA GLY A 348 16.35 11.26 -9.58
C GLY A 348 16.93 11.27 -10.99
N ASP A 349 16.93 10.13 -11.68
CA ASP A 349 17.36 10.00 -13.07
C ASP A 349 16.50 8.97 -13.82
N SER A 350 16.79 8.74 -15.10
CA SER A 350 16.04 7.80 -15.93
C SER A 350 16.21 6.32 -15.54
N ASN A 351 17.09 6.00 -14.58
CA ASN A 351 17.23 4.67 -13.99
C ASN A 351 16.51 4.57 -12.63
N ASP A 352 15.75 5.59 -12.27
CA ASP A 352 15.03 5.74 -11.01
C ASP A 352 15.92 5.62 -9.76
N SER A 353 17.18 6.07 -9.85
CA SER A 353 18.17 5.90 -8.78
C SER A 353 17.80 6.58 -7.45
N GLY A 354 16.87 7.52 -7.48
CA GLY A 354 16.31 8.22 -6.32
C GLY A 354 14.93 7.74 -5.88
N LEU A 355 14.29 6.80 -6.60
CA LEU A 355 12.96 6.29 -6.25
C LEU A 355 13.08 5.33 -5.07
N THR A 356 12.37 5.64 -3.98
CA THR A 356 12.33 4.84 -2.75
C THR A 356 10.97 4.98 -2.10
N ASN A 357 10.66 4.14 -1.10
CA ASN A 357 9.50 4.37 -0.27
C ASN A 357 9.51 5.75 0.41
N ALA A 358 10.68 6.32 0.71
CA ALA A 358 10.76 7.68 1.24
C ALA A 358 10.21 8.73 0.27
N THR A 359 10.58 8.67 -1.02
CA THR A 359 10.12 9.65 -2.02
C THR A 359 8.66 9.43 -2.40
N LEU A 360 8.16 8.20 -2.33
CA LEU A 360 6.75 7.90 -2.54
C LEU A 360 5.87 8.33 -1.37
N THR A 361 6.27 8.06 -0.11
CA THR A 361 5.60 8.59 1.09
C THR A 361 5.55 10.12 1.06
N ALA A 362 6.59 10.78 0.53
CA ALA A 362 6.58 12.23 0.34
C ALA A 362 5.49 12.69 -0.65
N ALA A 363 5.29 11.97 -1.76
CA ALA A 363 4.22 12.25 -2.72
C ALA A 363 2.82 12.07 -2.11
N TYR A 364 2.59 10.98 -1.37
CA TYR A 364 1.35 10.78 -0.60
C TYR A 364 1.10 11.95 0.35
N ASN A 365 2.11 12.30 1.15
CA ASN A 365 1.99 13.39 2.12
C ASN A 365 1.78 14.75 1.46
N LYS A 366 2.35 14.99 0.28
CA LYS A 366 2.13 16.23 -0.48
C LYS A 366 0.67 16.35 -0.92
N ALA A 367 0.07 15.28 -1.47
CA ALA A 367 -1.35 15.26 -1.82
C ALA A 367 -2.26 15.53 -0.61
N VAL A 368 -1.89 14.99 0.56
CA VAL A 368 -2.64 15.19 1.80
C VAL A 368 -2.48 16.61 2.37
N THR A 369 -1.27 17.18 2.30
CA THR A 369 -1.00 18.51 2.87
C THR A 369 -1.47 19.64 1.98
N ASP A 370 -1.49 19.46 0.66
CA ASP A 370 -2.14 20.40 -0.24
C ASP A 370 -3.66 20.41 -0.03
N ASN A 371 -4.24 19.24 0.26
CA ASN A 371 -5.66 19.06 0.54
C ASN A 371 -6.59 19.68 -0.53
N VAL A 372 -6.15 19.63 -1.79
CA VAL A 372 -6.90 20.15 -2.95
C VAL A 372 -7.64 19.03 -3.69
N ALA A 373 -6.98 17.89 -3.88
CA ALA A 373 -7.60 16.74 -4.54
C ALA A 373 -8.56 16.02 -3.59
N LYS A 374 -9.77 15.75 -4.07
CA LYS A 374 -10.83 15.08 -3.32
C LYS A 374 -10.66 13.56 -3.34
N VAL A 375 -10.44 13.03 -4.54
CA VAL A 375 -10.19 11.61 -4.79
C VAL A 375 -8.80 11.48 -5.41
N ILE A 376 -7.98 10.57 -4.90
CA ILE A 376 -6.59 10.39 -5.29
C ILE A 376 -6.38 8.93 -5.70
N ASN A 377 -5.89 8.72 -6.92
CA ASN A 377 -5.55 7.40 -7.44
C ASN A 377 -4.13 6.96 -7.04
N VAL A 378 -3.96 5.69 -6.72
CA VAL A 378 -2.66 5.02 -6.49
C VAL A 378 -2.67 3.66 -7.19
N SER A 379 -2.12 3.62 -8.41
CA SER A 379 -1.99 2.39 -9.21
C SER A 379 -0.62 1.70 -9.00
N LEU A 380 -0.15 1.72 -7.76
CA LEU A 380 1.17 1.23 -7.36
C LEU A 380 1.03 0.26 -6.18
N GLY A 381 1.96 -0.68 -6.06
CA GLY A 381 2.03 -1.50 -4.85
C GLY A 381 3.30 -2.33 -4.71
N GLU A 382 3.49 -2.89 -3.52
CA GLU A 382 4.53 -3.87 -3.19
C GLU A 382 4.00 -4.90 -2.18
N ASP A 383 4.81 -5.90 -1.84
CA ASP A 383 4.49 -6.83 -0.76
C ASP A 383 4.42 -6.10 0.58
N GLU A 384 3.31 -6.26 1.31
CA GLU A 384 3.10 -5.53 2.56
C GLU A 384 4.15 -5.81 3.64
N ALA A 385 4.83 -6.96 3.60
CA ALA A 385 5.88 -7.27 4.55
C ALA A 385 7.17 -6.48 4.29
N ALA A 386 7.46 -6.16 3.02
CA ALA A 386 8.56 -5.29 2.66
C ALA A 386 8.29 -3.86 3.14
N ALA A 387 7.06 -3.36 2.91
CA ALA A 387 6.63 -2.06 3.41
C ALA A 387 6.59 -2.02 4.95
N ASN A 388 6.24 -3.13 5.61
CA ASN A 388 6.26 -3.20 7.07
C ASN A 388 7.70 -3.17 7.61
N SER A 389 8.64 -3.89 7.00
CA SER A 389 10.01 -4.01 7.52
C SER A 389 10.81 -2.72 7.37
N ASP A 390 10.63 -1.95 6.30
CA ASP A 390 11.29 -0.65 6.17
C ASP A 390 10.57 0.50 6.93
N GLY A 391 9.37 0.20 7.46
CA GLY A 391 8.55 1.12 8.25
C GLY A 391 7.64 2.03 7.42
N SER A 392 7.60 1.86 6.08
CA SER A 392 6.77 2.66 5.18
C SER A 392 5.28 2.32 5.25
N LEU A 393 4.90 1.09 5.58
CA LEU A 393 3.50 0.70 5.82
C LEU A 393 2.86 1.58 6.89
N ALA A 394 3.51 1.69 8.06
CA ALA A 394 3.06 2.55 9.15
C ALA A 394 3.08 4.04 8.78
N ALA A 395 4.11 4.48 8.03
CA ALA A 395 4.24 5.86 7.60
C ALA A 395 3.12 6.29 6.65
N ASN A 396 2.81 5.43 5.67
CA ASN A 396 1.75 5.65 4.69
C ASN A 396 0.39 5.65 5.38
N ASP A 397 0.15 4.72 6.31
CA ASP A 397 -1.05 4.72 7.17
C ASP A 397 -1.23 6.02 7.93
N ALA A 398 -0.15 6.56 8.49
CA ALA A 398 -0.18 7.81 9.23
C ALA A 398 -0.49 9.03 8.32
N VAL A 399 -0.19 8.95 7.02
CA VAL A 399 -0.56 9.93 5.99
C VAL A 399 -2.03 9.76 5.57
N PHE A 400 -2.46 8.54 5.25
CA PHE A 400 -3.85 8.27 4.85
C PHE A 400 -4.84 8.54 5.98
N LYS A 401 -4.47 8.26 7.24
CA LYS A 401 -5.28 8.62 8.41
C LYS A 401 -5.55 10.14 8.49
N GLN A 402 -4.57 10.97 8.14
CA GLN A 402 -4.79 12.41 8.00
C GLN A 402 -5.71 12.72 6.82
N ALA A 403 -5.53 12.07 5.67
CA ALA A 403 -6.41 12.21 4.51
C ALA A 403 -7.89 11.99 4.89
N VAL A 404 -8.18 10.91 5.63
CA VAL A 404 -9.53 10.60 6.10
C VAL A 404 -10.07 11.66 7.07
N ALA A 405 -9.24 12.15 8.00
CA ALA A 405 -9.65 13.23 8.91
C ALA A 405 -9.97 14.55 8.18
N GLN A 406 -9.42 14.74 6.97
CA GLN A 406 -9.66 15.90 6.10
C GLN A 406 -10.71 15.63 5.00
N GLY A 407 -11.25 14.40 4.93
CA GLY A 407 -12.27 14.02 3.95
C GLY A 407 -11.73 13.78 2.55
N GLN A 408 -10.44 13.50 2.39
CA GLN A 408 -9.86 13.02 1.13
C GLN A 408 -10.01 11.50 1.03
N ILE A 409 -10.06 10.99 -0.21
CA ILE A 409 -10.26 9.58 -0.51
C ILE A 409 -9.11 9.08 -1.36
N PHE A 410 -8.36 8.11 -0.86
CA PHE A 410 -7.37 7.39 -1.65
C PHE A 410 -7.98 6.09 -2.18
N SER A 411 -7.89 5.89 -3.49
CA SER A 411 -8.22 4.65 -4.18
C SER A 411 -6.92 3.96 -4.57
N VAL A 412 -6.76 2.69 -4.19
CA VAL A 412 -5.51 1.95 -4.34
C VAL A 412 -5.77 0.62 -5.02
N SER A 413 -5.06 0.36 -6.12
CA SER A 413 -5.07 -0.91 -6.82
C SER A 413 -4.62 -2.07 -5.92
N SER A 414 -5.38 -3.16 -5.88
CA SER A 414 -5.14 -4.25 -4.91
C SER A 414 -3.96 -5.17 -5.23
N GLY A 415 -3.44 -5.13 -6.46
CA GLY A 415 -2.34 -5.97 -6.95
C GLY A 415 -2.64 -6.66 -8.29
N ASP A 416 -1.60 -7.15 -8.95
CA ASP A 416 -1.63 -7.81 -10.27
C ASP A 416 -0.96 -9.20 -10.25
N ALA A 417 -0.70 -9.73 -9.05
CA ALA A 417 0.03 -10.97 -8.78
C ALA A 417 -0.82 -12.05 -8.09
N GLY A 418 -2.15 -11.88 -8.08
CA GLY A 418 -3.04 -12.74 -7.30
C GLY A 418 -2.69 -12.74 -5.81
N VAL A 419 -2.75 -13.92 -5.20
CA VAL A 419 -2.31 -14.16 -3.82
C VAL A 419 -0.78 -14.22 -3.63
N TYR A 420 0.01 -14.07 -4.69
CA TYR A 420 1.46 -14.27 -4.68
C TYR A 420 2.27 -12.97 -4.77
N GLN A 421 1.74 -11.87 -4.24
CA GLN A 421 2.45 -10.57 -4.20
C GLN A 421 3.85 -10.67 -3.57
N TRP A 422 4.03 -11.57 -2.60
CA TRP A 422 5.29 -11.78 -1.89
C TRP A 422 6.39 -12.44 -2.73
N SER A 423 6.03 -13.16 -3.79
CA SER A 423 6.99 -13.91 -4.60
C SER A 423 7.41 -13.09 -5.81
N THR A 424 8.72 -13.07 -6.09
CA THR A 424 9.26 -12.28 -7.20
C THR A 424 10.18 -13.10 -8.09
N SER A 425 10.14 -12.81 -9.39
CA SER A 425 11.01 -13.44 -10.38
C SER A 425 12.48 -13.00 -10.17
N PRO A 426 13.43 -13.65 -10.86
CA PRO A 426 14.84 -13.23 -10.83
C PRO A 426 15.07 -11.77 -11.23
N TYR A 427 14.24 -11.19 -12.09
CA TYR A 427 14.33 -9.77 -12.50
C TYR A 427 13.34 -8.85 -11.77
N GLY A 428 12.51 -9.40 -10.89
CA GLY A 428 11.75 -8.64 -9.90
C GLY A 428 10.26 -8.48 -10.16
N ALA A 429 9.70 -9.09 -11.19
CA ALA A 429 8.27 -9.13 -11.39
C ALA A 429 7.58 -9.91 -10.25
N PRO A 430 6.51 -9.39 -9.63
CA PRO A 430 5.77 -10.09 -8.58
C PRO A 430 4.98 -11.28 -9.14
N GLY A 431 4.41 -12.09 -8.25
CA GLY A 431 3.55 -13.20 -8.64
C GLY A 431 4.30 -14.40 -9.18
N TYR A 432 5.60 -14.52 -8.92
CA TYR A 432 6.43 -15.63 -9.41
C TYR A 432 5.93 -16.97 -8.88
N VAL A 433 5.69 -17.92 -9.78
CA VAL A 433 5.18 -19.27 -9.46
C VAL A 433 6.25 -20.33 -9.62
N GLY A 434 7.10 -20.23 -10.64
CA GLY A 434 8.09 -21.24 -10.95
C GLY A 434 8.70 -21.07 -12.33
N THR A 435 9.18 -22.16 -12.91
CA THR A 435 9.85 -22.13 -14.22
C THR A 435 9.11 -22.95 -15.26
N TYR A 436 8.97 -22.44 -16.48
CA TYR A 436 8.38 -23.14 -17.62
C TYR A 436 9.46 -23.78 -18.51
N SER A 437 9.37 -25.09 -18.74
CA SER A 437 10.25 -25.81 -19.64
C SER A 437 9.58 -27.08 -20.13
N GLY A 438 9.80 -27.43 -21.41
CA GLY A 438 9.26 -28.67 -21.99
C GLY A 438 7.73 -28.80 -21.92
N GLY A 439 7.00 -27.68 -22.04
CA GLY A 439 5.53 -27.68 -21.95
C GLY A 439 4.96 -27.76 -20.54
N LYS A 440 5.80 -27.66 -19.50
CA LYS A 440 5.39 -27.83 -18.10
C LYS A 440 5.90 -26.70 -17.21
N VAL A 441 5.05 -26.25 -16.29
CA VAL A 441 5.45 -25.39 -15.17
C VAL A 441 5.94 -26.25 -14.01
N THR A 442 7.16 -25.99 -13.57
CA THR A 442 7.73 -26.53 -12.33
C THR A 442 7.62 -25.47 -11.25
N THR A 443 6.67 -25.62 -10.34
CA THR A 443 6.47 -24.72 -9.20
C THR A 443 7.74 -24.62 -8.35
N LYS A 444 8.14 -23.40 -7.99
CA LYS A 444 9.32 -23.10 -7.16
C LYS A 444 8.98 -22.42 -5.83
N ILE A 445 7.70 -22.11 -5.60
CA ILE A 445 7.21 -21.46 -4.37
C ILE A 445 6.24 -22.37 -3.61
N ASN A 446 5.95 -22.00 -2.36
CA ASN A 446 4.85 -22.59 -1.62
C ASN A 446 3.52 -21.95 -2.05
N LEU A 447 2.71 -22.67 -2.83
CA LEU A 447 1.41 -22.18 -3.32
C LEU A 447 0.36 -21.99 -2.22
N ALA A 448 0.57 -22.51 -1.01
CA ALA A 448 -0.35 -22.29 0.12
C ALA A 448 -0.06 -20.98 0.87
N LYS A 449 0.92 -20.20 0.42
CA LYS A 449 1.38 -19.00 1.09
C LYS A 449 0.89 -17.76 0.35
N TYR A 450 0.11 -16.94 1.05
CA TYR A 450 -0.53 -15.76 0.49
C TYR A 450 -0.02 -14.48 1.14
N SER A 451 -0.13 -13.39 0.40
CA SER A 451 0.16 -12.04 0.85
C SER A 451 -0.72 -11.04 0.08
N VAL A 452 -0.81 -9.83 0.60
CA VAL A 452 -1.54 -8.74 -0.03
C VAL A 452 -0.61 -7.57 -0.37
N SER A 453 -1.08 -6.66 -1.22
CA SER A 453 -0.33 -5.48 -1.62
C SER A 453 -0.47 -4.34 -0.61
N SER A 454 0.62 -3.62 -0.34
CA SER A 454 0.63 -2.31 0.31
C SER A 454 0.79 -1.22 -0.77
N PRO A 455 0.08 -0.09 -0.71
CA PRO A 455 -0.76 0.37 0.41
C PRO A 455 -2.23 -0.09 0.37
N ALA A 456 -2.62 -1.01 -0.50
CA ALA A 456 -4.01 -1.46 -0.58
C ALA A 456 -4.51 -2.12 0.71
N SER A 457 -3.60 -2.74 1.49
CA SER A 457 -3.91 -3.29 2.81
C SER A 457 -4.19 -2.24 3.90
N SER A 458 -3.99 -0.94 3.63
CA SER A 458 -4.31 0.12 4.58
C SER A 458 -5.81 0.18 4.88
N PRO A 459 -6.24 0.32 6.15
CA PRO A 459 -7.64 0.52 6.48
C PRO A 459 -8.18 1.92 6.17
N TYR A 460 -7.32 2.84 5.73
CA TYR A 460 -7.62 4.25 5.48
C TYR A 460 -7.75 4.61 3.99
N VAL A 461 -7.83 3.59 3.13
CA VAL A 461 -8.00 3.72 1.68
C VAL A 461 -9.16 2.86 1.20
N VAL A 462 -9.57 3.05 -0.05
CA VAL A 462 -10.42 2.10 -0.79
C VAL A 462 -9.50 1.19 -1.59
N ALA A 463 -9.45 -0.11 -1.25
CA ALA A 463 -8.73 -1.12 -2.01
C ALA A 463 -9.58 -1.61 -3.18
N VAL A 464 -9.07 -1.50 -4.41
CA VAL A 464 -9.82 -1.79 -5.63
C VAL A 464 -9.23 -3.00 -6.36
N GLY A 465 -10.01 -4.08 -6.36
CA GLY A 465 -9.75 -5.34 -7.05
C GLY A 465 -10.10 -5.33 -8.53
N GLY A 466 -9.94 -6.48 -9.16
CA GLY A 466 -10.00 -6.65 -10.61
C GLY A 466 -11.00 -7.72 -11.05
N THR A 467 -11.79 -7.40 -12.08
CA THR A 467 -12.71 -8.32 -12.74
C THR A 467 -12.29 -8.56 -14.19
N THR A 468 -12.80 -9.65 -14.78
CA THR A 468 -12.89 -9.82 -16.24
C THR A 468 -14.30 -9.45 -16.65
N LEU A 469 -14.46 -8.38 -17.42
CA LEU A 469 -15.75 -7.79 -17.79
C LEU A 469 -16.36 -8.40 -19.06
N SER A 470 -17.65 -8.74 -19.01
CA SER A 470 -18.46 -9.06 -20.18
C SER A 470 -19.51 -7.98 -20.42
N THR A 471 -19.67 -7.55 -21.67
CA THR A 471 -20.68 -6.57 -22.09
C THR A 471 -21.59 -7.09 -23.20
N SER A 472 -22.78 -6.49 -23.33
CA SER A 472 -23.58 -6.53 -24.55
C SER A 472 -23.29 -5.26 -25.36
N GLY A 473 -22.81 -5.42 -26.59
CA GLY A 473 -22.11 -4.33 -27.28
C GLY A 473 -20.85 -3.93 -26.51
N THR A 474 -20.49 -2.65 -26.49
CA THR A 474 -19.29 -2.14 -25.78
C THR A 474 -19.62 -1.42 -24.46
N THR A 475 -20.88 -1.09 -24.18
CA THR A 475 -21.23 -0.18 -23.08
C THR A 475 -22.27 -0.70 -22.09
N THR A 476 -22.93 -1.84 -22.36
CA THR A 476 -23.93 -2.42 -21.45
C THR A 476 -23.31 -3.55 -20.66
N TRP A 477 -23.21 -3.42 -19.34
CA TRP A 477 -22.76 -4.49 -18.46
C TRP A 477 -23.61 -5.75 -18.64
N ALA A 478 -22.96 -6.90 -18.79
CA ALA A 478 -23.62 -8.20 -18.97
C ALA A 478 -23.11 -9.28 -18.01
N GLY A 479 -22.02 -9.03 -17.30
CA GLY A 479 -21.50 -9.92 -16.27
C GLY A 479 -20.02 -9.68 -15.97
N GLU A 480 -19.57 -10.15 -14.82
CA GLU A 480 -18.17 -10.09 -14.40
C GLU A 480 -17.74 -11.41 -13.73
N THR A 481 -16.48 -11.78 -13.91
CA THR A 481 -15.81 -12.87 -13.18
C THR A 481 -14.54 -12.35 -12.55
N VAL A 482 -13.92 -13.09 -11.62
CA VAL A 482 -12.61 -12.70 -11.07
C VAL A 482 -11.59 -12.53 -12.19
N TRP A 483 -10.79 -11.46 -12.15
CA TRP A 483 -9.64 -11.32 -13.05
C TRP A 483 -8.55 -12.34 -12.68
N ASN A 484 -8.36 -13.32 -13.56
CA ASN A 484 -7.24 -14.26 -13.53
C ASN A 484 -6.93 -14.72 -14.96
N GLU A 485 -5.91 -14.11 -15.57
CA GLU A 485 -5.43 -14.44 -16.91
C GLU A 485 -4.32 -15.49 -16.89
N GLY A 486 -4.05 -16.06 -15.71
CA GLY A 486 -3.18 -17.21 -15.55
C GLY A 486 -1.69 -16.87 -15.61
N LEU A 487 -0.90 -17.83 -16.12
CA LEU A 487 0.55 -17.72 -16.13
C LEU A 487 1.08 -17.18 -17.45
N ALA A 488 2.06 -16.29 -17.34
CA ALA A 488 2.89 -15.81 -18.45
C ALA A 488 4.37 -15.85 -18.03
N TYR A 489 5.29 -15.72 -18.99
CA TYR A 489 6.68 -15.44 -18.62
C TYR A 489 6.73 -14.17 -17.76
N ALA A 490 7.52 -14.23 -16.69
CA ALA A 490 7.56 -13.17 -15.69
C ALA A 490 8.17 -11.88 -16.25
N ASP A 491 9.19 -12.03 -17.08
CA ASP A 491 9.99 -10.94 -17.61
C ASP A 491 10.24 -11.13 -19.11
N VAL A 492 9.98 -10.09 -19.90
CA VAL A 492 10.14 -10.11 -21.36
C VAL A 492 10.98 -8.91 -21.82
N SER A 493 11.72 -9.08 -22.91
CA SER A 493 12.44 -8.01 -23.58
C SER A 493 11.48 -7.01 -24.25
N SER A 494 12.01 -5.90 -24.74
CA SER A 494 11.26 -4.95 -25.58
C SER A 494 10.71 -5.56 -26.87
N SER A 495 11.31 -6.66 -27.34
CA SER A 495 10.81 -7.45 -28.48
C SER A 495 9.82 -8.56 -28.08
N GLY A 496 9.40 -8.60 -26.81
CA GLY A 496 8.44 -9.58 -26.29
C GLY A 496 9.01 -10.96 -26.01
N GLN A 497 10.34 -11.13 -26.08
CA GLN A 497 10.98 -12.43 -25.86
C GLN A 497 11.22 -12.67 -24.37
N PRO A 498 10.97 -13.87 -23.83
CA PRO A 498 11.26 -14.19 -22.43
C PRO A 498 12.74 -13.97 -22.09
N LEU A 499 13.01 -13.27 -20.98
CA LEU A 499 14.39 -13.06 -20.51
C LEU A 499 14.96 -14.31 -19.83
N ASP A 500 14.08 -15.12 -19.25
CA ASP A 500 14.39 -16.42 -18.68
C ASP A 500 13.14 -17.33 -18.74
N ASN A 501 13.21 -18.47 -18.05
CA ASN A 501 12.09 -19.40 -17.97
C ASN A 501 11.16 -19.13 -16.77
N ALA A 502 11.34 -18.05 -16.02
CA ALA A 502 10.49 -17.72 -14.88
C ALA A 502 9.07 -17.38 -15.36
N VAL A 503 8.06 -17.81 -14.61
CA VAL A 503 6.66 -17.49 -14.88
C VAL A 503 6.01 -16.85 -13.68
N ARG A 504 5.10 -15.91 -13.95
CA ARG A 504 4.28 -15.22 -12.96
C ARG A 504 2.79 -15.40 -13.21
N LEU A 505 2.00 -15.21 -12.16
CA LEU A 505 0.55 -15.09 -12.22
C LEU A 505 0.14 -13.65 -12.56
N TRP A 506 -0.89 -13.52 -13.40
CA TRP A 506 -1.63 -12.29 -13.65
C TRP A 506 -3.07 -12.46 -13.16
N ALA A 507 -3.35 -11.93 -11.98
CA ALA A 507 -4.66 -12.00 -11.34
C ALA A 507 -4.82 -10.85 -10.35
N THR A 508 -6.06 -10.53 -9.98
CA THR A 508 -6.35 -9.50 -8.99
C THR A 508 -5.71 -9.81 -7.64
N GLY A 509 -5.05 -8.84 -7.03
CA GLY A 509 -4.57 -8.96 -5.66
C GLY A 509 -5.73 -9.00 -4.66
N GLY A 510 -5.61 -9.82 -3.62
CA GLY A 510 -6.67 -9.97 -2.63
C GLY A 510 -6.31 -11.00 -1.54
N GLY A 511 -6.95 -10.90 -0.38
CA GLY A 511 -6.70 -11.76 0.77
C GLY A 511 -6.62 -11.01 2.10
N VAL A 512 -5.87 -11.57 3.03
CA VAL A 512 -5.79 -11.13 4.44
C VAL A 512 -4.42 -10.51 4.73
N SER A 513 -4.40 -9.30 5.30
CA SER A 513 -3.18 -8.67 5.77
C SER A 513 -2.55 -9.43 6.94
N GLY A 514 -1.23 -9.61 6.93
CA GLY A 514 -0.44 -10.09 8.05
C GLY A 514 -0.26 -9.04 9.15
N TYR A 515 -0.37 -7.75 8.82
CA TYR A 515 0.03 -6.64 9.69
C TYR A 515 -1.17 -5.84 10.18
N GLU A 516 -2.04 -5.40 9.28
CA GLU A 516 -3.11 -4.47 9.57
C GLU A 516 -4.29 -5.12 10.30
N ALA A 517 -4.75 -4.49 11.37
CA ALA A 517 -5.92 -4.93 12.10
C ALA A 517 -7.20 -4.68 11.29
N ALA A 518 -8.17 -5.59 11.37
CA ALA A 518 -9.48 -5.35 10.77
C ALA A 518 -10.12 -4.11 11.41
N PRO A 519 -10.57 -3.12 10.61
CA PRO A 519 -11.38 -2.04 11.15
C PRO A 519 -12.69 -2.58 11.72
N SER A 520 -13.18 -1.95 12.78
CA SER A 520 -14.44 -2.38 13.43
C SER A 520 -15.63 -2.50 12.47
N TRP A 521 -15.70 -1.66 11.43
CA TRP A 521 -16.75 -1.75 10.41
C TRP A 521 -16.63 -3.01 9.54
N GLN A 522 -15.41 -3.51 9.30
CA GLN A 522 -15.16 -4.72 8.51
C GLN A 522 -15.51 -5.96 9.33
N THR A 523 -15.06 -6.01 10.59
CA THR A 523 -15.40 -7.08 11.52
C THR A 523 -16.91 -7.14 11.80
N ALA A 524 -17.58 -5.98 11.93
CA ALA A 524 -19.03 -5.93 12.14
C ALA A 524 -19.81 -6.49 10.94
N ALA A 525 -19.35 -6.23 9.72
CA ALA A 525 -20.02 -6.67 8.49
C ALA A 525 -19.72 -8.13 8.14
N LEU A 526 -18.47 -8.57 8.29
CA LEU A 526 -18.00 -9.89 7.85
C LEU A 526 -17.95 -10.94 8.98
N GLY A 527 -18.15 -10.52 10.23
CA GLY A 527 -18.16 -11.38 11.42
C GLY A 527 -16.88 -11.30 12.25
N SER A 528 -17.00 -11.71 13.52
CA SER A 528 -15.95 -11.57 14.54
C SER A 528 -14.67 -12.38 14.28
N SER A 529 -14.69 -13.32 13.33
CA SER A 529 -13.49 -14.05 12.90
C SER A 529 -12.54 -13.18 12.06
N VAL A 530 -13.04 -12.10 11.45
CA VAL A 530 -12.23 -11.16 10.68
C VAL A 530 -11.53 -10.20 11.65
N THR A 531 -10.29 -10.54 12.00
CA THR A 531 -9.45 -9.79 12.97
C THR A 531 -8.32 -9.02 12.30
N LYS A 532 -8.03 -9.32 11.04
CA LYS A 532 -7.05 -8.67 10.19
C LYS A 532 -7.73 -8.05 8.97
N ARG A 533 -7.17 -6.97 8.44
CA ARG A 533 -7.73 -6.27 7.30
C ARG A 533 -7.77 -7.20 6.09
N VAL A 534 -8.95 -7.37 5.49
CA VAL A 534 -9.14 -8.15 4.27
C VAL A 534 -9.41 -7.26 3.06
N VAL A 535 -8.86 -7.61 1.90
CA VAL A 535 -8.90 -6.81 0.67
C VAL A 535 -9.30 -7.68 -0.52
N PRO A 536 -9.93 -7.12 -1.58
CA PRO A 536 -10.26 -5.69 -1.76
C PRO A 536 -11.60 -5.27 -1.11
N ASP A 537 -11.92 -3.97 -1.17
CA ASP A 537 -13.24 -3.44 -0.75
C ASP A 537 -14.28 -3.62 -1.88
N VAL A 538 -13.89 -3.27 -3.10
CA VAL A 538 -14.70 -3.31 -4.34
C VAL A 538 -13.80 -3.71 -5.51
N ALA A 539 -14.35 -3.99 -6.68
CA ALA A 539 -13.57 -4.32 -7.88
C ALA A 539 -14.15 -3.72 -9.15
N PHE A 540 -13.33 -3.53 -10.17
CA PHE A 540 -13.75 -3.11 -11.52
C PHE A 540 -12.90 -3.82 -12.57
N ASP A 541 -13.18 -3.61 -13.86
CA ASP A 541 -12.47 -4.26 -14.95
C ASP A 541 -10.94 -4.10 -14.84
N ALA A 542 -10.24 -5.22 -14.99
CA ALA A 542 -8.79 -5.32 -14.87
C ALA A 542 -8.18 -6.34 -15.84
N ALA A 543 -8.95 -7.23 -16.44
CA ALA A 543 -8.37 -8.17 -17.39
C ALA A 543 -7.85 -7.43 -18.63
N GLN A 544 -6.65 -7.72 -19.08
CA GLN A 544 -6.11 -7.06 -20.27
C GLN A 544 -6.94 -7.40 -21.51
N SER A 545 -7.48 -8.62 -21.58
CA SER A 545 -8.40 -9.05 -22.64
C SER A 545 -9.69 -8.23 -22.74
N THR A 546 -10.09 -7.54 -21.66
CA THR A 546 -11.28 -6.68 -21.61
C THR A 546 -10.96 -5.22 -21.31
N GLY A 547 -9.68 -4.87 -21.16
CA GLY A 547 -9.24 -3.60 -20.61
C GLY A 547 -9.45 -2.37 -21.49
N ALA A 548 -8.71 -1.30 -21.19
CA ALA A 548 -8.86 0.00 -21.85
C ALA A 548 -7.96 0.14 -23.08
N TYR A 549 -8.51 0.71 -24.16
CA TYR A 549 -7.73 1.20 -25.30
C TYR A 549 -7.18 2.60 -25.00
N LEU A 550 -5.85 2.69 -24.93
CA LEU A 550 -5.14 3.91 -24.54
C LEU A 550 -4.32 4.49 -25.69
N VAL A 551 -3.99 5.78 -25.54
CA VAL A 551 -2.88 6.41 -26.25
C VAL A 551 -1.64 6.33 -25.36
N ILE A 552 -0.57 5.70 -25.83
CA ILE A 552 0.72 5.64 -25.09
C ILE A 552 1.83 5.97 -26.08
N ASN A 553 2.70 6.92 -25.74
CA ASN A 553 3.75 7.44 -26.62
C ASN A 553 3.22 7.89 -28.00
N GLY A 554 2.07 8.56 -27.99
CA GLY A 554 1.35 9.02 -29.18
C GLY A 554 0.69 7.91 -30.01
N GLN A 555 0.85 6.64 -29.65
CA GLN A 555 0.26 5.51 -30.37
C GLN A 555 -1.10 5.14 -29.77
N PRO A 556 -2.21 5.25 -30.52
CA PRO A 556 -3.54 4.89 -30.04
C PRO A 556 -3.77 3.38 -30.01
N ASN A 557 -4.87 2.97 -29.38
CA ASN A 557 -5.39 1.60 -29.36
C ASN A 557 -4.47 0.57 -28.70
N GLN A 558 -3.68 0.99 -27.70
CA GLN A 558 -2.95 0.04 -26.86
C GLN A 558 -3.88 -0.50 -25.79
N LEU A 559 -4.16 -1.81 -25.83
CA LEU A 559 -5.09 -2.46 -24.90
C LEU A 559 -4.38 -2.86 -23.60
N VAL A 560 -4.83 -2.29 -22.48
CA VAL A 560 -4.16 -2.39 -21.18
C VAL A 560 -5.17 -2.68 -20.07
N GLY A 561 -4.80 -3.57 -19.16
CA GLY A 561 -5.53 -3.88 -17.92
C GLY A 561 -4.64 -3.76 -16.68
N GLY A 562 -4.84 -4.64 -15.71
CA GLY A 562 -4.29 -4.58 -14.37
C GLY A 562 -5.30 -3.99 -13.38
N THR A 563 -5.10 -4.18 -12.07
CA THR A 563 -5.88 -3.39 -11.09
C THR A 563 -5.56 -1.89 -11.19
N SER A 564 -4.44 -1.53 -11.83
CA SER A 564 -4.17 -0.19 -12.35
C SER A 564 -5.23 0.36 -13.31
N LEU A 565 -6.08 -0.46 -13.92
CA LEU A 565 -7.27 0.01 -14.65
C LEU A 565 -8.46 0.20 -13.68
N ALA A 566 -8.67 -0.77 -12.80
CA ALA A 566 -9.81 -0.82 -11.90
C ALA A 566 -9.87 0.37 -10.94
N SER A 567 -8.74 0.76 -10.32
CA SER A 567 -8.70 1.91 -9.41
C SER A 567 -9.07 3.24 -10.11
N PRO A 568 -8.50 3.58 -11.28
CA PRO A 568 -8.95 4.72 -12.09
C PRO A 568 -10.42 4.71 -12.50
N ILE A 569 -11.01 3.53 -12.78
CA ILE A 569 -12.47 3.42 -13.02
C ILE A 569 -13.23 3.85 -11.76
N PHE A 570 -12.85 3.33 -10.59
CA PHE A 570 -13.43 3.77 -9.32
C PHE A 570 -13.29 5.27 -9.12
N VAL A 571 -12.08 5.82 -9.30
CA VAL A 571 -11.81 7.25 -9.12
C VAL A 571 -12.67 8.10 -10.05
N GLY A 572 -12.76 7.74 -11.33
CA GLY A 572 -13.57 8.47 -12.30
C GLY A 572 -15.06 8.42 -11.99
N GLY A 573 -15.59 7.25 -11.63
CA GLY A 573 -17.00 7.08 -11.23
C GLY A 573 -17.32 7.79 -9.92
N TRP A 574 -16.48 7.62 -8.89
CA TRP A 574 -16.65 8.26 -7.59
C TRP A 574 -16.48 9.78 -7.65
N ALA A 575 -15.62 10.32 -8.53
CA ALA A 575 -15.53 11.75 -8.74
C ALA A 575 -16.85 12.37 -9.26
N ARG A 576 -17.63 11.61 -10.05
CA ARG A 576 -19.00 12.04 -10.42
C ARG A 576 -19.95 12.02 -9.22
N VAL A 577 -19.84 11.00 -8.36
CA VAL A 577 -20.59 10.94 -7.10
C VAL A 577 -20.26 12.15 -6.22
N GLU A 578 -18.98 12.50 -6.08
CA GLU A 578 -18.55 13.70 -5.34
C GLU A 578 -19.09 14.99 -5.96
N SER A 579 -18.99 15.16 -7.28
CA SER A 579 -19.56 16.33 -7.97
C SER A 579 -21.08 16.45 -7.78
N ALA A 580 -21.80 15.33 -7.76
CA ALA A 580 -23.24 15.30 -7.46
C ALA A 580 -23.57 15.65 -6.00
N ASN A 581 -22.62 15.50 -5.09
CA ASN A 581 -22.80 15.67 -3.64
C ASN A 581 -21.95 16.83 -3.08
N GLY A 582 -21.52 17.78 -3.92
CA GLY A 582 -20.81 18.99 -3.50
C GLY A 582 -19.43 18.72 -2.88
N ASN A 583 -18.76 17.63 -3.26
CA ASN A 583 -17.48 17.17 -2.71
C ASN A 583 -17.51 16.90 -1.19
N GLY A 584 -18.69 16.56 -0.65
CA GLY A 584 -18.93 16.43 0.79
C GLY A 584 -18.78 15.03 1.37
N LEU A 585 -18.48 14.00 0.56
CA LEU A 585 -18.41 12.62 1.04
C LEU A 585 -17.02 12.30 1.59
N GLY A 586 -16.91 11.30 2.46
CA GLY A 586 -15.64 10.92 3.11
C GLY A 586 -15.14 9.60 2.57
N LEU A 587 -14.22 8.97 3.28
CA LEU A 587 -13.81 7.60 2.95
C LEU A 587 -15.04 6.66 3.05
N PRO A 588 -15.46 6.03 1.95
CA PRO A 588 -16.77 5.36 1.91
C PRO A 588 -16.75 3.93 2.45
N THR A 589 -15.58 3.36 2.78
CA THR A 589 -15.44 1.95 3.17
C THR A 589 -16.36 1.56 4.33
N SER A 590 -16.43 2.38 5.39
CA SER A 590 -17.33 2.08 6.50
C SER A 590 -18.82 2.04 6.11
N ALA A 591 -19.24 2.89 5.15
CA ALA A 591 -20.60 2.91 4.62
C ALA A 591 -20.84 1.73 3.68
N PHE A 592 -19.86 1.37 2.85
CA PHE A 592 -19.91 0.19 1.97
C PHE A 592 -20.16 -1.08 2.77
N TYR A 593 -19.35 -1.34 3.79
CA TYR A 593 -19.47 -2.55 4.60
C TYR A 593 -20.76 -2.61 5.44
N GLN A 594 -21.29 -1.47 5.86
CA GLN A 594 -22.58 -1.42 6.57
C GLN A 594 -23.79 -1.56 5.63
N GLY A 595 -23.68 -1.01 4.42
CA GLY A 595 -24.82 -0.77 3.54
C GLY A 595 -24.97 -1.79 2.40
N LEU A 596 -23.87 -2.16 1.74
CA LEU A 596 -23.92 -3.04 0.55
C LEU A 596 -24.50 -4.43 0.84
N PRO A 597 -24.19 -5.12 1.97
CA PRO A 597 -24.78 -6.43 2.25
C PRO A 597 -26.32 -6.45 2.28
N GLY A 598 -26.94 -5.34 2.67
CA GLY A 598 -28.40 -5.19 2.70
C GLY A 598 -29.01 -4.66 1.40
N ASN A 599 -28.19 -4.28 0.42
CA ASN A 599 -28.63 -3.60 -0.80
C ASN A 599 -27.92 -4.16 -2.04
N PRO A 600 -28.17 -5.44 -2.40
CA PRO A 600 -27.45 -6.12 -3.49
C PRO A 600 -27.64 -5.46 -4.87
N SER A 601 -28.68 -4.64 -5.07
CA SER A 601 -28.87 -3.91 -6.33
C SER A 601 -27.87 -2.78 -6.57
N LEU A 602 -27.07 -2.41 -5.56
CA LEU A 602 -26.04 -1.36 -5.62
C LEU A 602 -24.71 -1.87 -6.18
N VAL A 603 -24.55 -3.18 -6.30
CA VAL A 603 -23.34 -3.83 -6.77
C VAL A 603 -23.63 -4.86 -7.84
N HIS A 604 -22.62 -5.15 -8.63
CA HIS A 604 -22.55 -6.33 -9.45
C HIS A 604 -21.70 -7.37 -8.71
N ASP A 605 -22.37 -8.24 -7.95
CA ASP A 605 -21.75 -9.30 -7.15
C ASP A 605 -21.05 -10.33 -8.06
N VAL A 606 -19.74 -10.54 -7.85
CA VAL A 606 -18.93 -11.47 -8.64
C VAL A 606 -18.85 -12.79 -7.89
N THR A 607 -19.44 -13.85 -8.44
CA THR A 607 -19.58 -15.12 -7.69
C THR A 607 -18.81 -16.28 -8.31
N SER A 608 -17.87 -16.00 -9.23
CA SER A 608 -17.12 -17.06 -9.90
C SER A 608 -15.70 -16.65 -10.27
N GLY A 609 -14.78 -17.58 -10.02
CA GLY A 609 -13.35 -17.46 -10.26
C GLY A 609 -12.52 -17.48 -8.98
N ASN A 610 -11.22 -17.31 -9.14
CA ASN A 610 -10.23 -17.32 -8.07
C ASN A 610 -9.03 -16.46 -8.47
N ASN A 611 -8.30 -15.93 -7.49
CA ASN A 611 -7.10 -15.13 -7.66
C ASN A 611 -5.79 -15.91 -7.44
N GLY A 612 -5.81 -17.24 -7.65
CA GLY A 612 -4.64 -18.10 -7.45
C GLY A 612 -4.30 -19.00 -8.64
N TYR A 613 -3.64 -20.11 -8.34
CA TYR A 613 -3.13 -21.06 -9.34
C TYR A 613 -3.16 -22.49 -8.80
N ASN A 614 -3.50 -23.46 -9.66
CA ASN A 614 -3.48 -24.89 -9.33
C ASN A 614 -4.31 -25.24 -8.07
N SER A 615 -5.56 -24.76 -8.03
CA SER A 615 -6.52 -24.91 -6.91
C SER A 615 -6.16 -24.22 -5.59
N TYR A 616 -5.08 -23.43 -5.56
CA TYR A 616 -4.79 -22.48 -4.49
C TYR A 616 -5.34 -21.11 -4.84
N GLY A 617 -5.42 -20.23 -3.85
CA GLY A 617 -6.03 -18.90 -3.93
C GLY A 617 -7.34 -18.86 -3.17
N TYR A 618 -7.94 -17.67 -3.13
CA TYR A 618 -9.31 -17.52 -2.66
C TYR A 618 -10.29 -17.88 -3.77
N SER A 619 -11.58 -17.89 -3.48
CA SER A 619 -12.59 -18.17 -4.49
C SER A 619 -13.76 -17.24 -4.29
N ALA A 620 -14.22 -16.66 -5.39
CA ALA A 620 -15.35 -15.77 -5.40
C ALA A 620 -16.61 -16.49 -4.93
N LYS A 621 -17.47 -15.76 -4.22
CA LYS A 621 -18.69 -16.27 -3.61
C LYS A 621 -19.69 -15.13 -3.49
N SER A 622 -20.96 -15.45 -3.26
CA SER A 622 -21.96 -14.38 -3.08
C SER A 622 -21.65 -13.49 -1.87
N GLY A 623 -21.79 -12.18 -2.07
CA GLY A 623 -21.49 -11.17 -1.08
C GLY A 623 -20.03 -10.75 -1.14
N TRP A 624 -19.44 -10.45 0.02
CA TRP A 624 -18.03 -10.06 0.07
C TRP A 624 -17.10 -11.28 -0.07
N ASP A 625 -16.08 -11.17 -0.92
CA ASP A 625 -14.99 -12.15 -1.05
C ASP A 625 -13.59 -11.52 -1.16
N ASP A 626 -12.57 -12.35 -0.93
CA ASP A 626 -11.16 -11.98 -0.94
C ASP A 626 -10.59 -11.77 -2.35
N ASP A 627 -11.41 -11.91 -3.40
CA ASP A 627 -11.01 -11.73 -4.80
C ASP A 627 -11.45 -10.35 -5.32
N THR A 628 -12.72 -9.98 -5.10
CA THR A 628 -13.39 -8.83 -5.69
C THR A 628 -14.12 -7.94 -4.68
N GLY A 629 -14.02 -8.26 -3.40
CA GLY A 629 -14.70 -7.52 -2.35
C GLY A 629 -16.21 -7.65 -2.53
N PHE A 630 -16.94 -6.53 -2.57
CA PHE A 630 -18.37 -6.53 -2.89
C PHE A 630 -18.69 -6.61 -4.39
N GLY A 631 -17.69 -6.72 -5.26
CA GLY A 631 -17.83 -6.58 -6.71
C GLY A 631 -17.82 -5.12 -7.16
N SER A 632 -18.31 -4.85 -8.37
CA SER A 632 -18.31 -3.50 -8.94
C SER A 632 -19.53 -2.69 -8.53
N LEU A 633 -19.37 -1.37 -8.41
CA LEU A 633 -20.45 -0.48 -7.97
C LEU A 633 -21.33 -0.06 -9.15
N ASP A 634 -22.64 0.02 -8.90
CA ASP A 634 -23.55 0.82 -9.71
C ASP A 634 -23.53 2.26 -9.18
N PHE A 635 -22.76 3.15 -9.81
CA PHE A 635 -22.46 4.47 -9.25
C PHE A 635 -23.70 5.35 -9.07
N ALA A 636 -24.63 5.37 -10.03
CA ALA A 636 -25.85 6.17 -9.90
C ALA A 636 -26.75 5.66 -8.77
N LYS A 637 -26.91 4.33 -8.62
CA LYS A 637 -27.70 3.79 -7.51
C LYS A 637 -27.04 4.03 -6.16
N VAL A 638 -25.71 3.85 -6.06
CA VAL A 638 -24.97 4.17 -4.83
C VAL A 638 -25.15 5.65 -4.47
N SER A 639 -24.98 6.56 -5.43
CA SER A 639 -25.20 8.00 -5.25
C SER A 639 -26.63 8.35 -4.79
N ALA A 640 -27.64 7.62 -5.27
CA ALA A 640 -29.03 7.80 -4.85
C ALA A 640 -29.36 7.18 -3.47
N SER A 641 -28.53 6.27 -2.96
CA SER A 641 -28.76 5.52 -1.72
C SER A 641 -28.23 6.23 -0.46
N SER A 642 -28.41 5.61 0.70
CA SER A 642 -27.76 6.01 1.97
C SER A 642 -26.33 5.47 2.13
N VAL A 643 -25.82 4.71 1.16
CA VAL A 643 -24.49 4.05 1.20
C VAL A 643 -23.36 4.99 0.72
N LYS A 644 -23.69 6.12 0.11
CA LYS A 644 -22.72 7.13 -0.37
C LYS A 644 -21.93 7.88 0.70
#